data_AF-A0A942Z6B5-F1
#
_entry.id   AF-A0A942Z6B5-F1
#
_cell.length_a   1.000
_cell.length_b   1.000
_cell.length_c   1.000
_cell.angle_alpha   90.00
_cell.angle_beta   90.00
_cell.angle_gamma   90.00
#
_symmetry.space_group_name_H-M   'P 1'
#
loop_
_entity.id
_entity.type
_entity.pdbx_description
1 polymer ?
#
loop_
_entity_poly.entity_id
_entity_poly.type
_entity_poly.pdbx_seq_one_letter_code
_entity_poly.pdbx_strand_id
1 'polypeptide(L)'
;MKSISDVKGIVNQLIEEHSDREITSETKYNTSGIYMIYIDHLTSDKIVPIYIGQSKDVQKRYKDHLSEILALNRFSYNEYYNYFFYKSNSFYEGHFKSSKIFKFMIENNCTLSDFRMILLEEVEVGELEKKEQEYIKRLNASFFGFNQLNSLLAAFKLRREGGQLSELEDFLRLVQVDIKGIYSYYDYGFTRFNFEHSFPKNFTFLLELNDKLSDTKLFKEVKSAVDQLIRRYQLHHEMTEIRKLEEKWSILHKYYLEANDEYHQAFTILGERLRAKFKELRFYSDNAFKNFLSSIVKEEKEKHRKEFLKYLVSKQCDLNFYKLFSHQIAVVNEKLDEKNNREKTRDEAYKLLQEKRVEYKHERYKMIFPSTKYSPFSLGDRAWHFPLKIEEGMNACYIQLFISNNGRTRGEYRKDPFIVRFDYCYLDGQGRRFEKQYYIENETTKNSASGIEYIEKDFYRSFVFNPERFSITGVIENEIENSFISVLAEFRHGINDYTIKDKDLVRLEEVLDELQQLVDDETVFYLSNTESNGCLEKSLVNEGFQNHPFAEKLLKIGNRRKSSKSKPNKEPKKSKKAEKVTVKVNPKIKRAEAFREKVLARSNYTIDIINYVSSKEKVTAECKDCGHTWKIRGDHLMARLSCPECRKK
;
A
#
# COMPACT_ATOMS: atom_id res chain seq x y z
N MET A 1 15.96 -8.63 32.36
CA MET A 1 15.89 -8.32 30.91
C MET A 1 16.55 -9.45 30.16
N LYS A 2 16.14 -9.75 28.91
CA LYS A 2 16.76 -10.83 28.13
C LYS A 2 17.99 -10.29 27.44
N SER A 3 19.08 -11.04 27.43
CA SER A 3 20.22 -10.74 26.57
C SER A 3 19.88 -11.09 25.11
N ILE A 4 20.60 -10.49 24.16
CA ILE A 4 20.45 -10.87 22.75
C ILE A 4 20.80 -12.36 22.53
N SER A 5 21.79 -12.88 23.28
CA SER A 5 22.19 -14.29 23.21
C SER A 5 21.06 -15.22 23.65
N ASP A 6 20.32 -14.86 24.72
CA ASP A 6 19.17 -15.64 25.18
C ASP A 6 18.09 -15.70 24.09
N VAL A 7 17.83 -14.57 23.43
CA VAL A 7 16.83 -14.50 22.36
C VAL A 7 17.27 -15.32 21.15
N LYS A 8 18.54 -15.22 20.72
CA LYS A 8 19.09 -16.07 19.64
C LYS A 8 18.98 -17.55 19.96
N GLY A 9 19.28 -17.96 21.19
CA GLY A 9 19.14 -19.35 21.63
C GLY A 9 17.70 -19.85 21.49
N ILE A 10 16.71 -19.06 21.92
CA ILE A 10 15.30 -19.41 21.76
C ILE A 10 14.91 -19.46 20.26
N VAL A 11 15.40 -18.54 19.44
CA VAL A 11 15.12 -18.54 17.99
C VAL A 11 15.69 -19.78 17.31
N ASN A 12 16.94 -20.15 17.59
CA ASN A 12 17.55 -21.36 17.04
C ASN A 12 16.76 -22.60 17.44
N GLN A 13 16.37 -22.70 18.72
CA GLN A 13 15.51 -23.78 19.20
C GLN A 13 14.18 -23.84 18.41
N LEU A 14 13.51 -22.71 18.19
CA LEU A 14 12.27 -22.67 17.40
C LEU A 14 12.48 -23.04 15.93
N ILE A 15 13.62 -22.68 15.34
CA ILE A 15 13.97 -23.06 13.96
C ILE A 15 14.16 -24.57 13.87
N GLU A 16 14.89 -25.17 14.82
CA GLU A 16 15.10 -26.62 14.88
C GLU A 16 13.78 -27.37 15.10
N GLU A 17 12.98 -26.97 16.10
CA GLU A 17 11.69 -27.58 16.47
C GLU A 17 10.63 -27.51 15.37
N HIS A 18 10.73 -26.54 14.44
CA HIS A 18 9.74 -26.31 13.39
C HIS A 18 10.34 -26.37 11.97
N SER A 19 11.50 -27.00 11.82
CA SER A 19 12.21 -27.15 10.54
C SER A 19 11.37 -27.89 9.49
N ASP A 20 10.53 -28.84 9.91
CA ASP A 20 9.57 -29.58 9.08
C ASP A 20 8.34 -28.76 8.66
N ARG A 21 8.18 -27.56 9.23
CA ARG A 21 7.05 -26.64 9.00
C ARG A 21 7.48 -25.36 8.30
N GLU A 22 8.58 -25.42 7.55
CA GLU A 22 8.98 -24.35 6.68
C GLU A 22 7.96 -24.12 5.55
N ILE A 23 7.60 -22.86 5.36
CA ILE A 23 6.69 -22.41 4.32
C ILE A 23 7.53 -21.96 3.13
N THR A 24 7.40 -22.66 2.01
CA THR A 24 8.04 -22.32 0.74
C THR A 24 6.99 -22.09 -0.33
N SER A 25 7.41 -21.73 -1.54
CA SER A 25 6.50 -21.65 -2.69
C SER A 25 5.91 -23.01 -3.11
N GLU A 26 6.48 -24.12 -2.65
CA GLU A 26 6.09 -25.48 -3.01
C GLU A 26 5.17 -26.13 -1.97
N THR A 27 5.22 -25.63 -0.73
CA THR A 27 4.33 -26.08 0.35
C THR A 27 2.88 -25.61 0.13
N LYS A 28 1.95 -26.18 0.92
CA LYS A 28 0.51 -25.86 0.84
C LYS A 28 -0.11 -25.66 2.23
N TYR A 29 0.45 -24.77 3.03
CA TYR A 29 -0.06 -24.45 4.37
C TYR A 29 -1.22 -23.44 4.33
N ASN A 30 -2.36 -23.85 3.78
CA ASN A 30 -3.57 -23.02 3.70
C ASN A 30 -4.33 -23.01 5.05
N THR A 31 -3.62 -22.72 6.15
CA THR A 31 -4.11 -22.73 7.53
C THR A 31 -3.90 -21.38 8.22
N SER A 32 -4.63 -21.13 9.30
CA SER A 32 -4.45 -19.95 10.15
C SER A 32 -3.43 -20.24 11.26
N GLY A 33 -2.61 -19.25 11.58
CA GLY A 33 -1.57 -19.45 12.59
C GLY A 33 -0.61 -18.29 12.77
N ILE A 34 0.35 -18.52 13.66
CA ILE A 34 1.49 -17.65 13.93
C ILE A 34 2.70 -18.18 13.20
N TYR A 35 3.39 -17.31 12.49
CA TYR A 35 4.62 -17.62 11.77
C TYR A 35 5.76 -16.72 12.23
N MET A 36 6.97 -17.20 11.97
CA MET A 36 8.19 -16.41 12.10
C MET A 36 8.86 -16.33 10.73
N ILE A 37 9.10 -15.12 10.27
CA ILE A 37 10.12 -14.88 9.24
C ILE A 37 11.44 -14.76 9.97
N TYR A 38 12.49 -15.38 9.44
CA TYR A 38 13.85 -15.14 9.87
C TYR A 38 14.77 -15.01 8.67
N ILE A 39 15.83 -14.24 8.82
CA ILE A 39 16.95 -14.26 7.88
C ILE A 39 17.99 -15.23 8.45
N ASP A 40 18.41 -16.22 7.65
CA ASP A 40 19.39 -17.24 8.03
C ASP A 40 20.81 -16.65 8.12
N HIS A 41 20.96 -15.67 9.00
CA HIS A 41 22.16 -14.90 9.24
C HIS A 41 22.12 -14.33 10.67
N LEU A 42 22.07 -15.21 11.68
CA LEU A 42 21.96 -14.83 13.10
C LEU A 42 23.29 -14.37 13.73
N THR A 43 24.17 -13.73 12.96
CA THR A 43 25.51 -13.32 13.39
C THR A 43 25.52 -11.98 14.13
N SER A 44 24.62 -11.05 13.79
CA SER A 44 24.59 -9.68 14.34
C SER A 44 24.54 -9.62 15.87
N ASP A 45 25.39 -8.82 16.48
CA ASP A 45 25.44 -8.56 17.93
C ASP A 45 24.34 -7.61 18.42
N LYS A 46 23.63 -6.96 17.50
CA LYS A 46 22.58 -5.98 17.78
C LYS A 46 21.20 -6.42 17.32
N ILE A 47 21.11 -7.24 16.28
CA ILE A 47 19.84 -7.61 15.65
C ILE A 47 19.65 -9.12 15.70
N VAL A 48 18.47 -9.56 16.10
CA VAL A 48 18.00 -10.93 15.87
C VAL A 48 17.02 -10.82 14.69
N PRO A 49 17.39 -11.28 13.48
CA PRO A 49 16.69 -10.92 12.26
C PRO A 49 15.40 -11.73 12.09
N ILE A 50 14.42 -11.47 12.96
CA ILE A 50 13.14 -12.15 13.02
C ILE A 50 11.98 -11.16 12.89
N TYR A 51 10.88 -11.64 12.33
CA TYR A 51 9.58 -11.00 12.39
C TYR A 51 8.53 -12.03 12.78
N ILE A 52 7.76 -11.72 13.81
CA ILE A 52 6.61 -12.51 14.22
C ILE A 52 5.36 -11.91 13.58
N GLY A 53 4.56 -12.77 12.94
CA GLY A 53 3.31 -12.35 12.34
C GLY A 53 2.22 -13.41 12.47
N GLN A 54 0.98 -12.96 12.29
CA GLN A 54 -0.19 -13.83 12.20
C GLN A 54 -0.81 -13.84 10.80
N SER A 55 -1.53 -14.90 10.46
CA SER A 55 -2.37 -14.94 9.26
C SER A 55 -3.56 -15.89 9.40
N LYS A 56 -4.62 -15.63 8.63
CA LYS A 56 -5.71 -16.60 8.39
C LYS A 56 -5.34 -17.65 7.33
N ASP A 57 -4.31 -17.35 6.55
CA ASP A 57 -3.74 -18.20 5.51
C ASP A 57 -2.23 -17.90 5.44
N VAL A 58 -1.43 -18.74 6.08
CA VAL A 58 0.02 -18.52 6.19
C VAL A 58 0.74 -18.72 4.86
N GLN A 59 0.26 -19.61 3.98
CA GLN A 59 0.81 -19.79 2.64
C GLN A 59 0.62 -18.54 1.76
N LYS A 60 -0.57 -17.93 1.80
CA LYS A 60 -0.81 -16.66 1.13
C LYS A 60 0.08 -15.55 1.69
N ARG A 61 0.23 -15.51 3.02
CA ARG A 61 1.04 -14.48 3.68
C ARG A 61 2.53 -14.59 3.36
N TYR A 62 3.05 -15.82 3.24
CA TYR A 62 4.41 -16.07 2.74
C TYR A 62 4.60 -15.49 1.34
N LYS A 63 3.69 -15.79 0.42
CA LYS A 63 3.71 -15.24 -0.93
C LYS A 63 3.74 -13.71 -0.92
N ASP A 64 2.89 -13.08 -0.12
CA ASP A 64 2.82 -11.62 -0.02
C ASP A 64 4.18 -11.05 0.46
N HIS A 65 4.75 -11.58 1.55
CA HIS A 65 6.03 -11.11 2.09
C HIS A 65 7.20 -11.31 1.13
N LEU A 66 7.32 -12.48 0.51
CA LEU A 66 8.40 -12.73 -0.45
C LEU A 66 8.26 -11.82 -1.68
N SER A 67 7.03 -11.59 -2.15
CA SER A 67 6.78 -10.67 -3.27
C SER A 67 7.20 -9.23 -2.94
N GLU A 68 7.00 -8.77 -1.71
CA GLU A 68 7.46 -7.44 -1.27
C GLU A 68 9.00 -7.34 -1.33
N ILE A 69 9.72 -8.38 -0.90
CA ILE A 69 11.19 -8.41 -0.96
C ILE A 69 11.68 -8.48 -2.41
N LEU A 70 11.05 -9.30 -3.25
CA LEU A 70 11.35 -9.38 -4.68
C LEU A 70 11.13 -8.05 -5.40
N ALA A 71 10.06 -7.31 -5.06
CA ALA A 71 9.81 -5.99 -5.61
C ALA A 71 10.93 -5.00 -5.22
N LEU A 72 11.29 -4.94 -3.94
CA LEU A 72 12.37 -4.08 -3.46
C LEU A 72 13.72 -4.40 -4.12
N ASN A 73 13.98 -5.69 -4.30
CA ASN A 73 15.19 -6.19 -4.95
C ASN A 73 15.30 -5.78 -6.43
N ARG A 74 14.19 -5.56 -7.12
CA ARG A 74 14.18 -5.15 -8.53
C ARG A 74 14.40 -3.65 -8.74
N PHE A 75 14.16 -2.82 -7.72
CA PHE A 75 14.40 -1.39 -7.82
C PHE A 75 15.89 -1.08 -7.79
N SER A 76 16.29 -0.12 -8.63
CA SER A 76 17.60 0.51 -8.46
C SER A 76 17.67 1.22 -7.11
N TYR A 77 18.88 1.37 -6.57
CA TYR A 77 19.08 2.12 -5.32
C TYR A 77 18.48 3.53 -5.39
N ASN A 78 18.61 4.20 -6.54
CA ASN A 78 18.13 5.57 -6.73
C ASN A 78 16.60 5.64 -6.78
N GLU A 79 15.93 4.70 -7.48
CA GLU A 79 14.47 4.67 -7.51
C GLU A 79 13.91 4.34 -6.13
N TYR A 80 14.48 3.37 -5.44
CA TYR A 80 14.06 3.06 -4.07
C TYR A 80 14.28 4.25 -3.12
N TYR A 81 15.39 4.97 -3.27
CA TYR A 81 15.67 6.22 -2.54
C TYR A 81 14.59 7.26 -2.81
N ASN A 82 14.24 7.49 -4.08
CA ASN A 82 13.20 8.44 -4.46
C ASN A 82 11.87 8.12 -3.77
N TYR A 83 11.48 6.85 -3.68
CA TYR A 83 10.24 6.44 -3.01
C TYR A 83 10.28 6.62 -1.49
N PHE A 84 11.45 6.40 -0.89
CA PHE A 84 11.62 6.52 0.55
C PHE A 84 11.63 7.97 1.05
N PHE A 85 12.22 8.86 0.27
CA PHE A 85 12.45 10.26 0.64
C PHE A 85 11.57 11.24 -0.18
N TYR A 86 10.52 10.73 -0.82
CA TYR A 86 9.58 11.55 -1.59
C TYR A 86 8.78 12.50 -0.69
N LYS A 87 8.81 13.80 -0.99
CA LYS A 87 8.01 14.82 -0.29
C LYS A 87 8.14 14.69 1.24
N SER A 88 7.01 14.80 1.95
CA SER A 88 6.96 14.84 3.40
C SER A 88 6.79 13.48 4.08
N ASN A 89 6.46 12.41 3.34
CA ASN A 89 6.29 11.06 3.87
C ASN A 89 6.80 10.05 2.84
N SER A 90 7.48 9.01 3.33
CA SER A 90 7.85 7.85 2.51
C SER A 90 6.62 7.26 1.83
N PHE A 91 6.76 6.81 0.58
CA PHE A 91 5.74 6.04 -0.10
C PHE A 91 5.36 4.77 0.68
N TYR A 92 6.30 4.23 1.47
CA TYR A 92 6.15 3.04 2.30
C TYR A 92 5.66 3.33 3.73
N GLU A 93 5.18 4.54 4.03
CA GLU A 93 4.68 4.89 5.36
C GLU A 93 3.65 3.86 5.87
N GLY A 94 3.90 3.31 7.05
CA GLY A 94 3.09 2.23 7.65
C GLY A 94 3.46 0.80 7.22
N HIS A 95 4.40 0.62 6.29
CA HIS A 95 4.79 -0.68 5.73
C HIS A 95 6.30 -0.98 5.87
N PHE A 96 6.94 -0.46 6.92
CA PHE A 96 8.40 -0.54 7.08
C PHE A 96 8.99 -1.92 7.38
N LYS A 97 8.16 -2.95 7.62
CA LYS A 97 8.64 -4.32 7.89
C LYS A 97 9.59 -4.79 6.79
N SER A 98 9.15 -4.68 5.54
CA SER A 98 9.86 -5.21 4.38
C SER A 98 11.10 -4.38 4.10
N SER A 99 11.05 -3.07 4.34
CA SER A 99 12.21 -2.19 4.26
C SER A 99 13.29 -2.54 5.29
N LYS A 100 12.92 -2.84 6.55
CA LYS A 100 13.86 -3.28 7.59
C LYS A 100 14.52 -4.62 7.25
N ILE A 101 13.72 -5.58 6.80
CA ILE A 101 14.21 -6.89 6.36
C ILE A 101 15.19 -6.71 5.19
N PHE A 102 14.79 -5.96 4.17
CA PHE A 102 15.59 -5.73 2.98
C PHE A 102 16.90 -5.00 3.31
N LYS A 103 16.86 -3.95 4.14
CA LYS A 103 18.07 -3.28 4.65
C LYS A 103 19.01 -4.28 5.33
N PHE A 104 18.49 -5.10 6.25
CA PHE A 104 19.31 -6.09 6.96
C PHE A 104 19.97 -7.06 5.97
N MET A 105 19.21 -7.58 5.00
CA MET A 105 19.73 -8.49 3.99
C MET A 105 20.86 -7.84 3.17
N ILE A 106 20.66 -6.61 2.69
CA ILE A 106 21.69 -5.88 1.93
C ILE A 106 22.96 -5.65 2.75
N GLU A 107 22.82 -5.19 3.99
CA GLU A 107 23.97 -4.80 4.83
C GLU A 107 24.76 -5.99 5.37
N ASN A 108 24.19 -7.20 5.32
CA ASN A 108 24.84 -8.44 5.73
C ASN A 108 25.15 -9.37 4.56
N ASN A 109 25.09 -8.87 3.31
CA ASN A 109 25.33 -9.63 2.09
C ASN A 109 24.50 -10.93 1.99
N CYS A 110 23.27 -10.88 2.50
CA CYS A 110 22.33 -11.99 2.38
C CYS A 110 21.69 -12.03 0.99
N THR A 111 21.22 -13.20 0.60
CA THR A 111 20.47 -13.45 -0.64
C THR A 111 19.06 -13.93 -0.33
N LEU A 112 18.25 -14.19 -1.36
CA LEU A 112 16.89 -14.70 -1.17
C LEU A 112 16.83 -16.09 -0.56
N SER A 113 17.89 -16.90 -0.67
CA SER A 113 17.92 -18.21 0.01
C SER A 113 17.90 -18.06 1.53
N ASP A 114 18.40 -16.94 2.05
CA ASP A 114 18.46 -16.68 3.48
C ASP A 114 17.11 -16.17 4.02
N PHE A 115 16.17 -15.77 3.16
CA PHE A 115 14.83 -15.40 3.59
C PHE A 115 14.00 -16.66 3.86
N ARG A 116 13.69 -16.91 5.13
CA ARG A 116 12.98 -18.12 5.57
C ARG A 116 11.69 -17.74 6.30
N MET A 117 10.70 -18.62 6.26
CA MET A 117 9.45 -18.46 7.02
C MET A 117 8.97 -19.80 7.52
N ILE A 118 8.76 -19.93 8.83
CA ILE A 118 8.28 -21.16 9.48
C ILE A 118 6.96 -20.93 10.18
N LEU A 119 6.08 -21.94 10.15
CA LEU A 119 4.84 -21.96 10.92
C LEU A 119 5.13 -22.40 12.36
N LEU A 120 4.98 -21.48 13.31
CA LEU A 120 5.20 -21.76 14.74
C LEU A 120 4.01 -22.49 15.35
N GLU A 121 2.79 -21.98 15.13
CA GLU A 121 1.59 -22.50 15.80
C GLU A 121 0.38 -22.34 14.87
N GLU A 122 -0.40 -23.41 14.71
CA GLU A 122 -1.74 -23.30 14.10
C GLU A 122 -2.71 -22.79 15.14
N VAL A 123 -3.40 -21.72 14.82
CA VAL A 123 -4.22 -20.97 15.78
C VAL A 123 -5.53 -20.61 15.13
N GLU A 124 -6.62 -20.84 15.86
CA GLU A 124 -7.96 -20.42 15.45
C GLU A 124 -8.02 -18.91 15.26
N VAL A 125 -8.78 -18.45 14.25
CA VAL A 125 -8.75 -17.04 13.80
C VAL A 125 -9.04 -16.03 14.92
N GLY A 126 -9.85 -16.40 15.93
CA GLY A 126 -10.18 -15.54 17.06
C GLY A 126 -9.04 -15.32 18.07
N GLU A 127 -8.07 -16.25 18.13
CA GLU A 127 -6.98 -16.23 19.12
C GLU A 127 -5.65 -15.70 18.53
N LEU A 128 -5.63 -15.39 17.23
CA LEU A 128 -4.42 -14.97 16.53
C LEU A 128 -3.75 -13.76 17.22
N GLU A 129 -4.50 -12.71 17.54
CA GLU A 129 -3.93 -11.46 18.08
C GLU A 129 -3.23 -11.72 19.43
N LYS A 130 -3.89 -12.48 20.31
CA LYS A 130 -3.33 -12.86 21.61
C LYS A 130 -2.05 -13.70 21.45
N LYS A 131 -2.09 -14.70 20.56
CA LYS A 131 -0.94 -15.59 20.31
C LYS A 131 0.24 -14.86 19.68
N GLU A 132 -0.01 -13.97 18.72
CA GLU A 132 1.02 -13.12 18.13
C GLU A 132 1.75 -12.30 19.21
N GLN A 133 0.99 -11.70 20.13
CA GLN A 133 1.56 -10.92 21.24
C GLN A 133 2.36 -11.78 22.23
N GLU A 134 1.93 -13.01 22.50
CA GLU A 134 2.71 -13.98 23.31
C GLU A 134 4.09 -14.24 22.70
N TYR A 135 4.19 -14.50 21.39
CA TYR A 135 5.47 -14.72 20.71
C TYR A 135 6.31 -13.45 20.59
N ILE A 136 5.72 -12.31 20.25
CA ILE A 136 6.43 -11.01 20.20
C ILE A 136 7.09 -10.73 21.56
N LYS A 137 6.35 -10.93 22.66
CA LYS A 137 6.86 -10.74 24.02
C LYS A 137 7.89 -11.80 24.40
N ARG A 138 7.66 -13.07 24.06
CA ARG A 138 8.61 -14.16 24.32
C ARG A 138 9.96 -13.88 23.66
N LEU A 139 9.97 -13.33 22.45
CA LEU A 139 11.20 -13.12 21.67
C LEU A 139 11.72 -11.68 21.73
N ASN A 140 11.00 -10.76 22.41
CA ASN A 140 11.29 -9.32 22.36
C ASN A 140 11.45 -8.82 20.90
N ALA A 141 10.63 -9.34 19.99
CA ALA A 141 10.79 -9.14 18.55
C ALA A 141 10.64 -7.67 18.12
N SER A 142 9.92 -6.85 18.90
CA SER A 142 9.79 -5.39 18.68
C SER A 142 11.07 -4.61 18.99
N PHE A 143 12.00 -5.21 19.74
CA PHE A 143 13.26 -4.57 20.15
C PHE A 143 14.47 -5.17 19.44
N PHE A 144 14.57 -6.50 19.39
CA PHE A 144 15.71 -7.17 18.74
C PHE A 144 15.48 -7.44 17.25
N GLY A 145 14.22 -7.52 16.79
CA GLY A 145 13.86 -7.89 15.43
C GLY A 145 13.18 -6.79 14.62
N PHE A 146 12.36 -7.20 13.65
CA PHE A 146 11.76 -6.30 12.66
C PHE A 146 10.37 -5.78 13.06
N ASN A 147 9.75 -6.34 14.11
CA ASN A 147 8.41 -5.93 14.57
C ASN A 147 8.37 -4.45 14.99
N GLN A 148 7.17 -3.87 14.96
CA GLN A 148 6.87 -2.56 15.53
C GLN A 148 6.60 -2.68 17.03
N LEU A 149 6.61 -1.55 17.74
CA LEU A 149 6.25 -1.49 19.16
C LEU A 149 4.76 -1.83 19.36
N ASN A 150 4.45 -2.53 20.43
CA ASN A 150 3.08 -2.99 20.70
C ASN A 150 2.15 -1.82 21.05
N SER A 151 2.67 -0.78 21.71
CA SER A 151 1.93 0.47 21.94
C SER A 151 1.51 1.15 20.64
N LEU A 152 2.29 1.08 19.56
CA LEU A 152 1.87 1.65 18.27
C LEU A 152 0.62 0.94 17.72
N LEU A 153 0.65 -0.39 17.71
CA LEU A 153 -0.46 -1.20 17.20
C LEU A 153 -1.73 -0.99 18.04
N ALA A 154 -1.57 -0.97 19.37
CA ALA A 154 -2.66 -0.70 20.29
C ALA A 154 -3.22 0.73 20.13
N ALA A 155 -2.36 1.74 19.90
CA ALA A 155 -2.80 3.12 19.67
C ALA A 155 -3.69 3.23 18.42
N PHE A 156 -3.34 2.54 17.32
CA PHE A 156 -4.17 2.54 16.11
C PHE A 156 -5.54 1.89 16.33
N LYS A 157 -5.58 0.79 17.10
CA LYS A 157 -6.84 0.13 17.46
C LYS A 157 -7.73 1.07 18.27
N LEU A 158 -7.20 1.68 19.33
CA LEU A 158 -7.93 2.64 20.17
C LEU A 158 -8.44 3.85 19.39
N ARG A 159 -7.63 4.43 18.48
CA ARG A 159 -8.06 5.57 17.67
C ARG A 159 -9.21 5.23 16.73
N ARG A 160 -9.30 3.98 16.28
CA ARG A 160 -10.34 3.52 15.35
C ARG A 160 -11.61 3.09 16.07
N GLU A 161 -11.46 2.36 17.17
CA GLU A 161 -12.56 1.66 17.85
C GLU A 161 -13.03 2.39 19.11
N GLY A 162 -12.28 3.39 19.58
CA GLY A 162 -12.46 3.96 20.91
C GLY A 162 -11.96 2.99 21.99
N GLY A 163 -12.32 3.27 23.24
CA GLY A 163 -12.06 2.35 24.33
C GLY A 163 -12.67 2.81 25.65
N GLN A 164 -13.06 1.86 26.48
CA GLN A 164 -13.44 2.12 27.87
C GLN A 164 -12.21 2.41 28.72
N LEU A 165 -12.42 2.95 29.92
CA LEU A 165 -11.32 3.34 30.82
C LEU A 165 -10.31 2.20 31.05
N SER A 166 -10.78 0.96 31.23
CA SER A 166 -9.91 -0.22 31.41
C SER A 166 -9.01 -0.47 30.20
N GLU A 167 -9.51 -0.29 28.98
CA GLU A 167 -8.74 -0.48 27.75
C GLU A 167 -7.69 0.63 27.56
N LEU A 168 -8.02 1.86 27.99
CA LEU A 168 -7.05 2.96 28.03
C LEU A 168 -5.95 2.71 29.05
N GLU A 169 -6.29 2.16 30.23
CA GLU A 169 -5.31 1.76 31.24
C GLU A 169 -4.42 0.61 30.75
N ASP A 170 -4.98 -0.39 30.06
CA ASP A 170 -4.22 -1.48 29.46
C ASP A 170 -3.24 -0.96 28.40
N PHE A 171 -3.67 0.01 27.58
CA PHE A 171 -2.78 0.70 26.66
C PHE A 171 -1.64 1.42 27.38
N LEU A 172 -1.91 2.15 28.46
CA LEU A 172 -0.86 2.81 29.25
C LEU A 172 0.12 1.80 29.87
N ARG A 173 -0.36 0.62 30.30
CA ARG A 173 0.52 -0.47 30.76
C ARG A 173 1.40 -1.01 29.63
N LEU A 174 0.87 -1.14 28.41
CA LEU A 174 1.66 -1.50 27.23
C LEU A 174 2.74 -0.44 26.94
N VAL A 175 2.39 0.84 27.04
CA VAL A 175 3.36 1.94 26.90
C VAL A 175 4.47 1.83 27.95
N GLN A 176 4.16 1.53 29.22
CA GLN A 176 5.19 1.32 30.25
C GLN A 176 6.14 0.16 29.93
N VAL A 177 5.62 -0.93 29.36
CA VAL A 177 6.44 -2.07 28.91
C VAL A 177 7.39 -1.60 27.79
N ASP A 178 6.86 -0.87 26.82
CA ASP A 178 7.68 -0.35 25.71
C ASP A 178 8.74 0.65 26.18
N ILE A 179 8.42 1.55 27.12
CA ILE A 179 9.41 2.46 27.72
C ILE A 179 10.57 1.68 28.36
N LYS A 180 10.27 0.65 29.15
CA LYS A 180 11.30 -0.21 29.76
C LYS A 180 12.15 -0.89 28.70
N GLY A 181 11.52 -1.41 27.65
CA GLY A 181 12.22 -2.02 26.51
C GLY A 181 13.14 -1.03 25.80
N ILE A 182 12.67 0.19 25.53
CA ILE A 182 13.47 1.23 24.87
C ILE A 182 14.68 1.61 25.72
N TYR A 183 14.54 1.82 27.04
CA TYR A 183 15.68 2.08 27.92
C TYR A 183 16.76 0.99 27.84
N SER A 184 16.33 -0.26 27.65
CA SER A 184 17.19 -1.43 27.70
C SER A 184 17.84 -1.75 26.35
N TYR A 185 17.14 -1.45 25.27
CA TYR A 185 17.44 -1.99 23.94
C TYR A 185 17.52 -0.91 22.85
N TYR A 186 17.67 0.37 23.21
CA TYR A 186 17.69 1.48 22.25
C TYR A 186 18.63 1.26 21.06
N ASP A 187 19.84 0.74 21.30
CA ASP A 187 20.86 0.47 20.28
C ASP A 187 20.75 -0.92 19.63
N TYR A 188 19.70 -1.68 19.95
CA TYR A 188 19.44 -3.02 19.42
C TYR A 188 18.28 -3.02 18.42
N GLY A 189 18.33 -3.97 17.48
CA GLY A 189 17.34 -4.16 16.43
C GLY A 189 17.03 -2.86 15.71
N PHE A 190 15.73 -2.59 15.59
CA PHE A 190 15.21 -1.32 15.07
C PHE A 190 14.55 -0.48 16.16
N THR A 191 14.95 -0.67 17.43
CA THR A 191 14.33 0.01 18.59
C THR A 191 14.42 1.51 18.46
N ARG A 192 15.60 2.05 18.12
CA ARG A 192 15.79 3.49 17.88
C ARG A 192 14.80 4.03 16.86
N PHE A 193 14.71 3.43 15.69
CA PHE A 193 13.75 3.83 14.65
C PHE A 193 12.31 3.75 15.16
N ASN A 194 11.92 2.62 15.77
CA ASN A 194 10.57 2.42 16.27
C ASN A 194 10.17 3.48 17.31
N PHE A 195 11.10 3.84 18.20
CA PHE A 195 10.89 4.88 19.20
C PHE A 195 10.82 6.27 18.57
N GLU A 196 11.84 6.66 17.81
CA GLU A 196 11.96 8.02 17.30
C GLU A 196 10.86 8.33 16.27
N HIS A 197 10.52 7.37 15.40
CA HIS A 197 9.52 7.53 14.34
C HIS A 197 8.09 7.32 14.81
N SER A 198 7.81 6.23 15.53
CA SER A 198 6.43 5.74 15.66
C SER A 198 5.90 5.65 17.09
N PHE A 199 6.74 5.60 18.12
CA PHE A 199 6.26 5.50 19.50
C PHE A 199 5.37 6.71 19.87
N PRO A 200 4.21 6.47 20.52
CA PRO A 200 3.29 7.54 20.89
C PRO A 200 3.90 8.45 21.97
N LYS A 201 4.29 9.66 21.56
CA LYS A 201 4.86 10.70 22.44
C LYS A 201 3.82 11.69 23.00
N ASN A 202 2.60 11.64 22.46
CA ASN A 202 1.50 12.54 22.83
C ASN A 202 0.22 11.71 23.07
N PHE A 203 -0.41 11.95 24.22
CA PHE A 203 -1.60 11.24 24.70
C PHE A 203 -2.87 12.10 24.75
N THR A 204 -2.92 13.26 24.09
CA THR A 204 -4.10 14.13 24.04
C THR A 204 -5.33 13.37 23.54
N PHE A 205 -5.18 12.50 22.55
CA PHE A 205 -6.28 11.69 22.03
C PHE A 205 -6.91 10.75 23.09
N LEU A 206 -6.15 10.33 24.12
CA LEU A 206 -6.73 9.55 25.22
C LEU A 206 -7.62 10.41 26.11
N LEU A 207 -7.25 11.68 26.30
CA LEU A 207 -8.04 12.64 27.08
C LEU A 207 -9.32 13.06 26.36
N GLU A 208 -9.29 13.08 25.02
CA GLU A 208 -10.49 13.26 24.19
C GLU A 208 -11.46 12.09 24.33
N LEU A 209 -10.94 10.86 24.51
CA LEU A 209 -11.76 9.67 24.76
C LEU A 209 -12.30 9.64 26.19
N ASN A 210 -11.49 10.05 27.17
CA ASN A 210 -11.87 10.08 28.58
C ASN A 210 -11.02 11.10 29.37
N ASP A 211 -11.62 12.23 29.71
CA ASP A 211 -10.97 13.34 30.41
C ASP A 211 -10.51 12.96 31.84
N LYS A 212 -11.27 12.10 32.53
CA LYS A 212 -10.95 11.58 33.87
C LYS A 212 -9.66 10.77 33.90
N LEU A 213 -9.16 10.30 32.76
CA LEU A 213 -7.89 9.58 32.68
C LEU A 213 -6.72 10.46 33.18
N SER A 214 -6.81 11.79 32.98
CA SER A 214 -5.79 12.75 33.40
C SER A 214 -5.52 12.73 34.91
N ASP A 215 -6.52 12.38 35.72
CA ASP A 215 -6.41 12.33 37.17
C ASP A 215 -5.75 11.05 37.68
N THR A 216 -5.75 9.99 36.87
CA THR A 216 -5.23 8.68 37.26
C THR A 216 -3.72 8.74 37.53
N LYS A 217 -3.30 8.00 38.56
CA LYS A 217 -1.86 7.85 38.89
C LYS A 217 -1.08 7.26 37.72
N LEU A 218 -1.65 6.25 37.05
CA LEU A 218 -1.02 5.57 35.92
C LEU A 218 -0.72 6.55 34.77
N PHE A 219 -1.68 7.40 34.37
CA PHE A 219 -1.47 8.36 33.30
C PHE A 219 -0.34 9.36 33.62
N LYS A 220 -0.33 9.90 34.85
CA LYS A 220 0.70 10.83 35.32
C LYS A 220 2.10 10.16 35.32
N GLU A 221 2.18 8.91 35.76
CA GLU A 221 3.43 8.13 35.74
C GLU A 221 3.93 7.86 34.32
N VAL A 222 3.04 7.41 33.41
CA VAL A 222 3.41 7.15 32.01
C VAL A 222 3.88 8.42 31.33
N LYS A 223 3.15 9.54 31.49
CA LYS A 223 3.53 10.83 30.91
C LYS A 223 4.92 11.27 31.38
N SER A 224 5.17 11.21 32.69
CA SER A 224 6.47 11.52 33.28
C SER A 224 7.59 10.63 32.73
N ALA A 225 7.33 9.32 32.61
CA ALA A 225 8.30 8.37 32.07
C ALA A 225 8.62 8.62 30.58
N VAL A 226 7.63 8.99 29.77
CA VAL A 226 7.83 9.40 28.37
C VAL A 226 8.67 10.67 28.28
N ASP A 227 8.40 11.68 29.12
CA ASP A 227 9.18 12.92 29.14
C ASP A 227 10.65 12.66 29.51
N GLN A 228 10.90 11.77 30.48
CA GLN A 228 12.26 11.34 30.84
C GLN A 228 12.97 10.63 29.67
N LEU A 229 12.24 9.75 28.98
CA LEU A 229 12.77 9.01 27.82
C LEU A 229 13.17 9.95 26.68
N ILE A 230 12.32 10.93 26.37
CA ILE A 230 12.56 11.97 25.36
C ILE A 230 13.80 12.80 25.70
N ARG A 231 14.00 13.16 26.97
CA ARG A 231 15.19 13.91 27.43
C ARG A 231 16.45 13.05 27.32
N ARG A 232 16.41 11.80 27.76
CA ARG A 232 17.56 10.89 27.74
C ARG A 232 18.14 10.73 26.34
N TYR A 233 17.28 10.56 25.34
CA TYR A 233 17.69 10.33 23.94
C TYR A 233 17.63 11.61 23.09
N GLN A 234 17.69 12.78 23.73
CA GLN A 234 17.85 14.10 23.10
C GLN A 234 16.76 14.51 22.08
N LEU A 235 15.64 13.79 22.02
CA LEU A 235 14.49 14.17 21.17
C LEU A 235 13.82 15.46 21.62
N HIS A 236 14.08 15.92 22.85
CA HIS A 236 13.54 17.18 23.37
C HIS A 236 13.99 18.39 22.53
N HIS A 237 15.19 18.36 21.96
CA HIS A 237 15.70 19.45 21.12
C HIS A 237 14.81 19.65 19.88
N GLU A 238 14.62 18.58 19.09
CA GLU A 238 13.73 18.56 17.93
C GLU A 238 12.32 19.02 18.31
N MET A 239 11.74 18.43 19.36
CA MET A 239 10.37 18.75 19.77
C MET A 239 10.24 20.23 20.18
N THR A 240 11.26 20.80 20.82
CA THR A 240 11.29 22.21 21.20
C THR A 240 11.43 23.12 19.98
N GLU A 241 12.28 22.76 19.02
CA GLU A 241 12.43 23.52 17.78
C GLU A 241 11.13 23.54 16.97
N ILE A 242 10.50 22.37 16.77
CA ILE A 242 9.20 22.26 16.10
C ILE A 242 8.14 23.11 16.83
N ARG A 243 8.07 23.02 18.16
CA ARG A 243 7.11 23.80 18.95
C ARG A 243 7.33 25.31 18.80
N LYS A 244 8.58 25.79 18.81
CA LYS A 244 8.89 27.22 18.58
C LYS A 244 8.43 27.68 17.20
N LEU A 245 8.61 26.84 16.18
CA LEU A 245 8.14 27.14 14.83
C LEU A 245 6.62 27.12 14.72
N GLU A 246 5.94 26.21 15.42
CA GLU A 246 4.47 26.16 15.52
C GLU A 246 3.91 27.40 16.23
N GLU A 247 4.52 27.80 17.35
CA GLU A 247 4.13 29.01 18.09
C GLU A 247 4.32 30.26 17.22
N LYS A 248 5.46 30.38 16.53
CA LYS A 248 5.72 31.46 15.57
C LYS A 248 4.68 31.48 14.45
N TRP A 249 4.41 30.34 13.82
CA TRP A 249 3.42 30.22 12.76
C TRP A 249 2.02 30.59 13.27
N SER A 250 1.63 30.11 14.45
CA SER A 250 0.32 30.38 15.06
C SER A 250 0.10 31.88 15.30
N ILE A 251 1.11 32.59 15.83
CA ILE A 251 1.07 34.04 16.01
C ILE A 251 0.92 34.77 14.66
N LEU A 252 1.72 34.40 13.66
CA LEU A 252 1.65 35.01 12.32
C LEU A 252 0.32 34.71 11.63
N HIS A 253 -0.22 33.51 11.81
CA HIS A 253 -1.52 33.13 11.31
C HIS A 253 -2.63 33.97 11.94
N LYS A 254 -2.56 34.22 13.25
CA LYS A 254 -3.49 35.12 13.94
C LYS A 254 -3.45 36.53 13.36
N TYR A 255 -2.26 37.12 13.18
CA TYR A 255 -2.13 38.45 12.57
C TYR A 255 -2.62 38.50 11.12
N TYR A 256 -2.42 37.42 10.36
CA TYR A 256 -3.00 37.30 9.03
C TYR A 256 -4.54 37.29 9.09
N LEU A 257 -5.14 36.54 10.02
CA LEU A 257 -6.59 36.49 10.18
C LEU A 257 -7.16 37.86 10.53
N GLU A 258 -6.54 38.56 11.49
CA GLU A 258 -6.91 39.93 11.87
C GLU A 258 -6.83 40.89 10.66
N ALA A 259 -5.72 40.91 9.92
CA ALA A 259 -5.57 41.74 8.73
C ALA A 259 -6.55 41.36 7.60
N ASN A 260 -6.84 40.06 7.45
CA ASN A 260 -7.81 39.57 6.47
C ASN A 260 -9.23 40.03 6.82
N ASP A 261 -9.61 40.01 8.09
CA ASP A 261 -10.90 40.49 8.57
C ASP A 261 -11.03 42.01 8.37
N GLU A 262 -10.00 42.79 8.70
CA GLU A 262 -9.97 44.23 8.46
C GLU A 262 -10.09 44.59 6.97
N TYR A 263 -9.38 43.87 6.10
CA TYR A 263 -9.53 43.98 4.65
C TYR A 263 -10.98 43.70 4.21
N HIS A 264 -11.58 42.61 4.69
CA HIS A 264 -12.95 42.25 4.33
C HIS A 264 -13.98 43.26 4.83
N GLN A 265 -13.78 43.84 6.02
CA GLN A 265 -14.61 44.92 6.54
C GLN A 265 -14.50 46.18 5.67
N ALA A 266 -13.28 46.63 5.37
CA ALA A 266 -13.05 47.78 4.49
C ALA A 266 -13.67 47.57 3.11
N PHE A 267 -13.51 46.37 2.54
CA PHE A 267 -14.07 45.99 1.25
C PHE A 267 -15.60 45.97 1.27
N THR A 268 -16.20 45.49 2.37
CA THR A 268 -17.66 45.48 2.56
C THR A 268 -18.22 46.90 2.65
N ILE A 269 -17.59 47.77 3.45
CA ILE A 269 -17.99 49.19 3.59
C ILE A 269 -17.95 49.90 2.24
N LEU A 270 -16.88 49.68 1.44
CA LEU A 270 -16.81 50.22 0.09
C LEU A 270 -17.96 49.70 -0.78
N GLY A 271 -18.23 48.40 -0.73
CA GLY A 271 -19.34 47.76 -1.44
C GLY A 271 -20.69 48.36 -1.06
N GLU A 272 -20.98 48.54 0.22
CA GLU A 272 -22.23 49.11 0.72
C GLU A 272 -22.43 50.56 0.28
N ARG A 273 -21.38 51.39 0.40
CA ARG A 273 -21.41 52.79 -0.07
C ARG A 273 -21.61 52.88 -1.57
N LEU A 274 -20.96 51.99 -2.34
CA LEU A 274 -21.16 51.89 -3.77
C LEU A 274 -22.59 51.48 -4.11
N ARG A 275 -23.18 50.50 -3.42
CA ARG A 275 -24.60 50.10 -3.62
C ARG A 275 -25.55 51.23 -3.31
N ALA A 276 -25.33 51.95 -2.21
CA ALA A 276 -26.14 53.12 -1.86
C ALA A 276 -26.10 54.17 -2.98
N LYS A 277 -24.91 54.45 -3.53
CA LYS A 277 -24.76 55.41 -4.64
C LYS A 277 -25.39 54.91 -5.93
N PHE A 278 -25.28 53.61 -6.24
CA PHE A 278 -25.98 53.01 -7.37
C PHE A 278 -27.50 53.16 -7.24
N LYS A 279 -28.05 52.96 -6.03
CA LYS A 279 -29.48 53.12 -5.76
C LYS A 279 -29.93 54.57 -5.95
N GLU A 280 -29.16 55.54 -5.46
CA GLU A 280 -29.41 56.98 -5.68
C GLU A 280 -29.48 57.34 -7.17
N LEU A 281 -28.57 56.78 -7.97
CA LEU A 281 -28.48 56.99 -9.42
C LEU A 281 -29.40 56.07 -10.24
N ARG A 282 -30.20 55.22 -9.60
CA ARG A 282 -31.06 54.19 -10.24
C ARG A 282 -30.28 53.25 -11.16
N PHE A 283 -29.07 52.85 -10.76
CA PHE A 283 -28.25 51.84 -11.42
C PHE A 283 -28.53 50.45 -10.84
N TYR A 284 -28.82 49.47 -11.72
CA TYR A 284 -29.22 48.11 -11.32
C TYR A 284 -28.31 47.00 -11.89
N SER A 285 -27.13 47.34 -12.42
CA SER A 285 -26.23 46.34 -13.00
C SER A 285 -25.28 45.75 -11.96
N ASP A 286 -25.52 44.50 -11.59
CA ASP A 286 -24.60 43.72 -10.74
C ASP A 286 -23.22 43.55 -11.38
N ASN A 287 -23.16 43.45 -12.71
CA ASN A 287 -21.89 43.34 -13.44
C ASN A 287 -21.07 44.62 -13.31
N ALA A 288 -21.70 45.80 -13.44
CA ALA A 288 -21.01 47.06 -13.22
C ALA A 288 -20.51 47.21 -11.78
N PHE A 289 -21.32 46.80 -10.80
CA PHE A 289 -20.94 46.76 -9.39
C PHE A 289 -19.70 45.89 -9.16
N LYS A 290 -19.72 44.65 -9.66
CA LYS A 290 -18.60 43.71 -9.58
C LYS A 290 -17.36 44.21 -10.32
N ASN A 291 -17.52 44.84 -11.48
CA ASN A 291 -16.42 45.40 -12.26
C ASN A 291 -15.74 46.55 -11.52
N PHE A 292 -16.48 47.47 -10.90
CA PHE A 292 -15.85 48.51 -10.08
C PHE A 292 -15.03 47.92 -8.93
N LEU A 293 -15.61 47.03 -8.12
CA LEU A 293 -14.90 46.42 -6.99
C LEU A 293 -13.68 45.62 -7.46
N SER A 294 -13.82 44.83 -8.53
CA SER A 294 -12.73 44.04 -9.10
C SER A 294 -11.61 44.91 -9.67
N SER A 295 -11.93 46.11 -10.18
CA SER A 295 -10.94 47.06 -10.68
C SER A 295 -10.01 47.63 -9.59
N ILE A 296 -10.32 47.38 -8.31
CA ILE A 296 -9.53 47.86 -7.18
C ILE A 296 -8.59 46.76 -6.68
N VAL A 297 -9.11 45.53 -6.52
CA VAL A 297 -8.42 44.48 -5.74
C VAL A 297 -7.87 43.31 -6.57
N LYS A 298 -8.34 43.08 -7.80
CA LYS A 298 -7.87 41.94 -8.61
C LYS A 298 -6.56 42.24 -9.34
N GLU A 299 -5.89 41.23 -9.90
CA GLU A 299 -4.71 41.46 -10.77
C GLU A 299 -5.11 42.12 -12.11
N GLU A 300 -6.25 41.74 -12.71
CA GLU A 300 -6.75 42.32 -13.97
C GLU A 300 -7.49 43.68 -13.77
N LYS A 301 -6.93 44.58 -12.94
CA LYS A 301 -7.60 45.85 -12.54
C LYS A 301 -8.08 46.67 -13.74
N GLU A 302 -7.23 46.77 -14.76
CA GLU A 302 -7.45 47.65 -15.91
C GLU A 302 -8.60 47.19 -16.81
N LYS A 303 -8.78 45.88 -16.97
CA LYS A 303 -9.91 45.30 -17.73
C LYS A 303 -11.23 45.62 -17.04
N HIS A 304 -11.32 45.37 -15.75
CA HIS A 304 -12.52 45.64 -14.97
C HIS A 304 -12.82 47.15 -14.88
N ARG A 305 -11.78 47.99 -14.80
CA ARG A 305 -11.89 49.45 -14.85
C ARG A 305 -12.51 49.91 -16.17
N LYS A 306 -12.00 49.43 -17.30
CA LYS A 306 -12.53 49.75 -18.64
C LYS A 306 -13.99 49.36 -18.79
N GLU A 307 -14.37 48.16 -18.36
CA GLU A 307 -15.76 47.69 -18.44
C GLU A 307 -16.70 48.51 -17.54
N PHE A 308 -16.24 48.93 -16.35
CA PHE A 308 -17.02 49.82 -15.50
C PHE A 308 -17.18 51.23 -16.10
N LEU A 309 -16.12 51.80 -16.67
CA LEU A 309 -16.20 53.11 -17.32
C LEU A 309 -17.11 53.10 -18.56
N LYS A 310 -17.07 52.04 -19.37
CA LYS A 310 -18.02 51.83 -20.48
C LYS A 310 -19.47 51.82 -19.99
N TYR A 311 -19.73 51.18 -18.85
CA TYR A 311 -21.06 51.19 -18.25
C TYR A 311 -21.51 52.61 -17.86
N LEU A 312 -20.66 53.43 -17.25
CA LEU A 312 -20.99 54.81 -16.90
C LEU A 312 -21.34 55.66 -18.13
N VAL A 313 -20.57 55.52 -19.22
CA VAL A 313 -20.86 56.19 -20.50
C VAL A 313 -22.23 55.75 -21.05
N SER A 314 -22.55 54.45 -21.00
CA SER A 314 -23.86 53.94 -21.44
C SER A 314 -25.05 54.48 -20.62
N LYS A 315 -24.79 54.99 -19.41
CA LYS A 315 -25.77 55.61 -18.51
C LYS A 315 -25.72 57.14 -18.56
N GLN A 316 -24.94 57.73 -19.47
CA GLN A 316 -24.75 59.18 -19.57
C GLN A 316 -24.36 59.80 -18.21
N CYS A 317 -23.48 59.12 -17.46
CA CYS A 317 -23.09 59.52 -16.12
C CYS A 317 -21.65 60.03 -16.10
N ASP A 318 -21.49 61.33 -15.85
CA ASP A 318 -20.18 62.00 -15.80
C ASP A 318 -19.51 61.95 -14.41
N LEU A 319 -20.13 61.27 -13.43
CA LEU A 319 -19.57 61.14 -12.08
C LEU A 319 -18.28 60.30 -12.10
N ASN A 320 -17.21 60.84 -11.52
CA ASN A 320 -15.98 60.10 -11.32
C ASN A 320 -16.04 59.29 -10.01
N PHE A 321 -16.47 58.03 -10.10
CA PHE A 321 -16.58 57.12 -8.96
C PHE A 321 -15.23 56.87 -8.25
N TYR A 322 -14.12 56.85 -8.98
CA TYR A 322 -12.79 56.65 -8.39
C TYR A 322 -12.35 57.86 -7.55
N LYS A 323 -12.73 59.08 -7.96
CA LYS A 323 -12.53 60.28 -7.15
C LYS A 323 -13.50 60.31 -5.96
N LEU A 324 -14.77 59.98 -6.20
CA LEU A 324 -15.84 59.96 -5.19
C LEU A 324 -15.52 59.01 -4.03
N PHE A 325 -15.01 57.81 -4.33
CA PHE A 325 -14.66 56.79 -3.35
C PHE A 325 -13.15 56.71 -3.06
N SER A 326 -12.38 57.74 -3.43
CA SER A 326 -10.92 57.73 -3.33
C SER A 326 -10.40 57.37 -1.93
N HIS A 327 -11.04 57.90 -0.89
CA HIS A 327 -10.68 57.57 0.50
C HIS A 327 -10.93 56.09 0.82
N GLN A 328 -12.10 55.53 0.48
CA GLN A 328 -12.40 54.12 0.75
C GLN A 328 -11.52 53.19 -0.08
N ILE A 329 -11.22 53.56 -1.32
CA ILE A 329 -10.29 52.83 -2.19
C ILE A 329 -8.90 52.79 -1.57
N ALA A 330 -8.41 53.93 -1.04
CA ALA A 330 -7.12 53.98 -0.37
C ALA A 330 -7.07 53.05 0.86
N VAL A 331 -8.10 53.10 1.71
CA VAL A 331 -8.21 52.21 2.89
C VAL A 331 -8.25 50.73 2.49
N VAL A 332 -9.02 50.36 1.45
CA VAL A 332 -9.07 48.97 0.96
C VAL A 332 -7.71 48.50 0.45
N ASN A 333 -7.01 49.33 -0.32
CA ASN A 333 -5.69 48.97 -0.84
C ASN A 333 -4.65 48.83 0.28
N GLU A 334 -4.63 49.76 1.23
CA GLU A 334 -3.76 49.69 2.41
C GLU A 334 -3.96 48.38 3.19
N LYS A 335 -5.22 48.01 3.46
CA LYS A 335 -5.55 46.77 4.16
C LYS A 335 -5.28 45.52 3.35
N LEU A 336 -5.43 45.58 2.03
CA LEU A 336 -5.04 44.49 1.13
C LEU A 336 -3.52 44.28 1.14
N ASP A 337 -2.73 45.35 1.09
CA ASP A 337 -1.27 45.28 1.14
C ASP A 337 -0.79 44.75 2.49
N GLU A 338 -1.39 45.21 3.59
CA GLU A 338 -1.14 44.67 4.93
C GLU A 338 -1.44 43.17 4.99
N LYS A 339 -2.64 42.75 4.57
CA LYS A 339 -3.03 41.34 4.50
C LYS A 339 -2.01 40.50 3.69
N ASN A 340 -1.65 40.95 2.49
CA ASN A 340 -0.74 40.22 1.61
C ASN A 340 0.66 40.08 2.22
N ASN A 341 1.16 41.11 2.90
CA ASN A 341 2.44 41.06 3.62
C ASN A 341 2.40 40.06 4.79
N ARG A 342 1.30 40.03 5.55
CA ARG A 342 1.10 39.06 6.63
C ARG A 342 0.98 37.63 6.11
N GLU A 343 0.25 37.44 5.01
CA GLU A 343 0.12 36.15 4.30
C GLU A 343 1.48 35.59 3.89
N LYS A 344 2.31 36.40 3.22
CA LYS A 344 3.66 36.00 2.83
C LYS A 344 4.49 35.54 4.03
N THR A 345 4.50 36.33 5.11
CA THR A 345 5.27 36.01 6.33
C THR A 345 4.75 34.74 7.02
N ARG A 346 3.43 34.55 7.07
CA ARG A 346 2.78 33.33 7.56
C ARG A 346 3.19 32.11 6.75
N ASP A 347 3.19 32.21 5.43
CA ASP A 347 3.49 31.10 4.52
C ASP A 347 4.97 30.72 4.56
N GLU A 348 5.88 31.69 4.66
CA GLU A 348 7.30 31.43 4.89
C GLU A 348 7.54 30.69 6.21
N ALA A 349 6.86 31.09 7.29
CA ALA A 349 6.96 30.39 8.57
C ALA A 349 6.38 28.96 8.51
N TYR A 350 5.25 28.78 7.81
CA TYR A 350 4.66 27.46 7.59
C TYR A 350 5.59 26.55 6.79
N LYS A 351 6.20 27.08 5.72
CA LYS A 351 7.16 26.37 4.88
C LYS A 351 8.35 25.89 5.70
N LEU A 352 8.96 26.77 6.50
CA LEU A 352 10.08 26.42 7.39
C LEU A 352 9.69 25.32 8.40
N LEU A 353 8.49 25.41 8.98
CA LEU A 353 7.96 24.37 9.87
C LEU A 353 7.83 23.02 9.15
N GLN A 354 7.32 23.00 7.92
CA GLN A 354 7.21 21.76 7.14
C GLN A 354 8.58 21.20 6.78
N GLU A 355 9.50 22.04 6.29
CA GLU A 355 10.87 21.63 5.94
C GLU A 355 11.56 20.95 7.13
N LYS A 356 11.48 21.54 8.31
CA LYS A 356 12.06 20.95 9.54
C LYS A 356 11.41 19.63 9.93
N ARG A 357 10.08 19.52 9.82
CA ARG A 357 9.37 18.24 10.06
C ARG A 357 9.80 17.15 9.08
N VAL A 358 10.03 17.51 7.83
CA VAL A 358 10.49 16.58 6.79
C VAL A 358 11.93 16.15 7.05
N GLU A 359 12.82 17.09 7.37
CA GLU A 359 14.23 16.82 7.72
C GLU A 359 14.34 15.75 8.82
N TYR A 360 13.68 15.97 9.97
CA TYR A 360 13.71 15.01 11.07
C TYR A 360 13.09 13.65 10.73
N LYS A 361 12.10 13.62 9.83
CA LYS A 361 11.50 12.36 9.40
C LYS A 361 12.42 11.60 8.44
N HIS A 362 13.08 12.31 7.54
CA HIS A 362 14.08 11.74 6.64
C HIS A 362 15.26 11.17 7.41
N GLU A 363 15.75 11.83 8.47
CA GLU A 363 16.80 11.26 9.33
C GLU A 363 16.40 9.91 9.94
N ARG A 364 15.13 9.76 10.33
CA ARG A 364 14.61 8.47 10.83
C ARG A 364 14.49 7.44 9.72
N TYR A 365 14.02 7.82 8.54
CA TYR A 365 13.93 6.91 7.39
C TYR A 365 15.29 6.34 6.99
N LYS A 366 16.39 7.11 7.10
CA LYS A 366 17.76 6.61 6.87
C LYS A 366 18.12 5.42 7.76
N MET A 367 17.53 5.31 8.96
CA MET A 367 17.78 4.19 9.87
C MET A 367 17.25 2.85 9.35
N ILE A 368 16.29 2.86 8.41
CA ILE A 368 15.67 1.65 7.83
C ILE A 368 15.84 1.56 6.31
N PHE A 369 16.56 2.50 5.72
CA PHE A 369 16.98 2.47 4.32
C PHE A 369 18.39 1.84 4.21
N PRO A 370 18.69 1.08 3.14
CA PRO A 370 20.04 0.54 2.90
C PRO A 370 21.10 1.65 2.90
N SER A 371 22.13 1.52 3.74
CA SER A 371 23.22 2.51 3.82
C SER A 371 24.24 2.38 2.69
N THR A 372 24.23 1.26 1.97
CA THR A 372 25.10 0.96 0.84
C THR A 372 24.29 0.76 -0.44
N LYS A 373 24.92 1.08 -1.57
CA LYS A 373 24.37 0.69 -2.88
C LYS A 373 24.36 -0.83 -2.99
N TYR A 374 23.34 -1.36 -3.64
CA TYR A 374 23.17 -2.79 -3.85
C TYR A 374 22.92 -3.10 -5.32
N SER A 375 23.21 -4.35 -5.67
CA SER A 375 22.75 -4.95 -6.92
C SER A 375 21.63 -5.94 -6.60
N PRO A 376 20.66 -6.11 -7.51
CA PRO A 376 19.61 -7.11 -7.36
C PRO A 376 20.20 -8.52 -7.20
N PHE A 377 19.72 -9.27 -6.22
CA PHE A 377 20.05 -10.68 -6.05
C PHE A 377 19.08 -11.57 -6.86
N SER A 378 19.56 -12.69 -7.39
CA SER A 378 18.71 -13.63 -8.16
C SER A 378 18.26 -14.81 -7.29
N LEU A 379 17.03 -15.32 -7.53
CA LEU A 379 16.61 -16.62 -7.00
C LEU A 379 17.33 -17.79 -7.68
N GLY A 380 17.92 -17.54 -8.85
CA GLY A 380 18.31 -18.58 -9.78
C GLY A 380 17.10 -19.31 -10.36
N ASP A 381 17.33 -20.10 -11.41
CA ASP A 381 16.29 -20.96 -11.93
C ASP A 381 16.03 -22.12 -10.96
N ARG A 382 14.75 -22.46 -10.73
CA ARG A 382 14.46 -23.71 -10.05
C ARG A 382 14.82 -24.89 -10.93
N ALA A 383 15.64 -25.78 -10.38
CA ALA A 383 15.83 -27.10 -10.95
C ALA A 383 14.51 -27.85 -10.90
N TRP A 384 13.96 -28.19 -12.06
CA TRP A 384 12.86 -29.15 -12.14
C TRP A 384 13.47 -30.54 -12.29
N HIS A 385 13.23 -31.40 -11.31
CA HIS A 385 13.62 -32.80 -11.40
C HIS A 385 12.43 -33.62 -11.92
N PHE A 386 12.65 -34.36 -13.00
CA PHE A 386 11.65 -35.27 -13.52
C PHE A 386 11.32 -36.33 -12.45
N PRO A 387 10.06 -36.49 -12.02
CA PRO A 387 9.70 -37.47 -11.01
C PRO A 387 9.85 -38.87 -11.61
N LEU A 388 10.88 -39.61 -11.20
CA LEU A 388 11.22 -40.89 -11.79
C LEU A 388 10.85 -42.06 -10.86
N LYS A 389 9.79 -42.77 -11.22
CA LYS A 389 9.84 -44.24 -11.28
C LYS A 389 9.97 -44.57 -12.75
N ILE A 390 11.19 -44.86 -13.21
CA ILE A 390 11.42 -45.35 -14.58
C ILE A 390 11.04 -46.83 -14.55
N GLU A 391 10.01 -47.22 -15.30
CA GLU A 391 9.82 -48.62 -15.66
C GLU A 391 10.65 -48.88 -16.93
N GLU A 392 11.44 -49.95 -16.94
CA GLU A 392 12.20 -50.35 -18.14
C GLU A 392 11.22 -50.57 -19.31
N GLY A 393 11.54 -50.01 -20.48
CA GLY A 393 10.71 -50.12 -21.69
C GLY A 393 9.66 -49.01 -21.89
N MET A 394 9.62 -48.00 -21.04
CA MET A 394 8.63 -46.92 -21.13
C MET A 394 8.99 -45.89 -22.23
N ASN A 395 8.17 -45.78 -23.27
CA ASN A 395 8.23 -44.70 -24.26
C ASN A 395 7.43 -43.48 -23.76
N ALA A 396 8.11 -42.51 -23.15
CA ALA A 396 7.44 -41.38 -22.50
C ALA A 396 8.20 -40.05 -22.63
N CYS A 397 7.45 -38.96 -22.78
CA CYS A 397 7.95 -37.60 -22.82
C CYS A 397 7.37 -36.78 -21.65
N TYR A 398 8.23 -36.35 -20.74
CA TYR A 398 7.89 -35.44 -19.65
C TYR A 398 8.23 -34.01 -20.07
N ILE A 399 7.29 -33.10 -19.90
CA ILE A 399 7.40 -31.70 -20.33
C ILE A 399 7.06 -30.80 -19.15
N GLN A 400 7.94 -29.85 -18.84
CA GLN A 400 7.72 -28.80 -17.86
C GLN A 400 7.80 -27.43 -18.53
N LEU A 401 6.71 -26.68 -18.48
CA LEU A 401 6.60 -25.35 -19.05
C LEU A 401 6.61 -24.28 -17.96
N PHE A 402 7.50 -23.32 -18.11
CA PHE A 402 7.58 -22.14 -17.25
C PHE A 402 6.96 -20.98 -17.99
N ILE A 403 5.86 -20.48 -17.46
CA ILE A 403 5.06 -19.43 -18.08
C ILE A 403 5.15 -18.18 -17.21
N SER A 404 5.55 -17.06 -17.81
CA SER A 404 5.37 -15.76 -17.20
C SER A 404 3.95 -15.30 -17.46
N ASN A 405 3.22 -15.01 -16.39
CA ASN A 405 1.86 -14.49 -16.47
C ASN A 405 1.73 -13.27 -15.58
N ASN A 406 1.60 -12.12 -16.21
CA ASN A 406 1.47 -10.84 -15.49
C ASN A 406 0.04 -10.58 -14.98
N GLY A 407 -0.81 -11.62 -15.03
CA GLY A 407 -2.17 -11.64 -14.54
C GLY A 407 -3.16 -11.07 -15.55
N ARG A 408 -4.39 -11.60 -15.56
CA ARG A 408 -5.51 -10.98 -16.30
C ARG A 408 -6.00 -9.76 -15.53
N THR A 409 -5.67 -8.56 -15.98
CA THR A 409 -6.39 -7.35 -15.56
C THR A 409 -6.87 -6.55 -16.76
N ARG A 410 -8.07 -5.98 -16.62
CA ARG A 410 -8.63 -4.94 -17.50
C ARG A 410 -7.91 -3.60 -17.23
N GLY A 411 -6.58 -3.63 -17.23
CA GLY A 411 -5.73 -2.47 -16.99
C GLY A 411 -5.42 -1.72 -18.27
N GLU A 412 -4.76 -0.56 -18.14
CA GLU A 412 -4.31 0.27 -19.26
C GLU A 412 -3.17 -0.38 -20.06
N TYR A 413 -2.39 -1.30 -19.46
CA TYR A 413 -1.20 -1.88 -20.06
C TYR A 413 -1.37 -3.35 -20.45
N ARG A 414 -0.76 -3.74 -21.57
CA ARG A 414 -0.70 -5.10 -22.10
C ARG A 414 0.05 -6.03 -21.13
N LYS A 415 -0.51 -7.22 -20.88
CA LYS A 415 -0.01 -8.21 -19.91
C LYS A 415 -0.26 -9.63 -20.43
N ASP A 416 0.34 -9.93 -21.56
CA ASP A 416 0.17 -11.21 -22.22
C ASP A 416 1.07 -12.29 -21.60
N PRO A 417 0.58 -13.53 -21.45
CA PRO A 417 1.41 -14.62 -20.98
C PRO A 417 2.31 -15.14 -22.10
N PHE A 418 3.52 -15.55 -21.73
CA PHE A 418 4.51 -16.16 -22.63
C PHE A 418 5.18 -17.34 -21.95
N ILE A 419 5.56 -18.35 -22.74
CA ILE A 419 6.43 -19.43 -22.26
C ILE A 419 7.84 -18.84 -22.17
N VAL A 420 8.47 -18.84 -21.00
CA VAL A 420 9.82 -18.29 -20.81
C VAL A 420 10.90 -19.37 -20.77
N ARG A 421 10.52 -20.60 -20.39
CA ARG A 421 11.40 -21.78 -20.41
C ARG A 421 10.60 -23.04 -20.70
N PHE A 422 11.19 -23.93 -21.48
CA PHE A 422 10.63 -25.21 -21.89
C PHE A 422 11.66 -26.31 -21.59
N ASP A 423 11.31 -27.18 -20.66
CA ASP A 423 12.13 -28.34 -20.32
C ASP A 423 11.42 -29.62 -20.75
N TYR A 424 12.18 -30.59 -21.25
CA TYR A 424 11.67 -31.93 -21.46
C TYR A 424 12.69 -33.03 -21.16
N CYS A 425 12.17 -34.20 -20.80
CA CYS A 425 12.90 -35.46 -20.74
C CYS A 425 12.12 -36.50 -21.55
N TYR A 426 12.74 -37.02 -22.60
CA TYR A 426 12.23 -38.10 -23.41
C TYR A 426 12.96 -39.41 -23.07
N LEU A 427 12.18 -40.45 -22.82
CA LEU A 427 12.62 -41.83 -22.67
C LEU A 427 12.12 -42.59 -23.89
N ASP A 428 13.02 -43.18 -24.66
CA ASP A 428 12.59 -44.11 -25.71
C ASP A 428 12.25 -45.48 -25.10
N GLY A 429 11.46 -46.27 -25.81
CA GLY A 429 11.07 -47.62 -25.36
C GLY A 429 12.25 -48.60 -25.17
N GLN A 430 13.49 -48.16 -25.42
CA GLN A 430 14.73 -48.92 -25.22
C GLN A 430 15.50 -48.44 -23.98
N GLY A 431 14.98 -47.46 -23.24
CA GLY A 431 15.58 -46.92 -22.02
C GLY A 431 16.61 -45.81 -22.23
N ARG A 432 16.81 -45.31 -23.46
CA ARG A 432 17.67 -44.13 -23.71
C ARG A 432 16.95 -42.86 -23.27
N ARG A 433 17.68 -41.97 -22.59
CA ARG A 433 17.16 -40.73 -22.00
C ARG A 433 17.76 -39.51 -22.70
N PHE A 434 16.89 -38.61 -23.14
CA PHE A 434 17.24 -37.32 -23.75
C PHE A 434 16.63 -36.20 -22.94
N GLU A 435 17.47 -35.31 -22.39
CA GLU A 435 17.01 -34.17 -21.59
C GLU A 435 17.52 -32.88 -22.19
N LYS A 436 16.62 -31.91 -22.35
CA LYS A 436 16.96 -30.57 -22.80
C LYS A 436 16.18 -29.51 -22.04
N GLN A 437 16.81 -28.36 -21.92
CA GLN A 437 16.27 -27.15 -21.32
C GLN A 437 16.46 -26.02 -22.32
N TYR A 438 15.37 -25.31 -22.63
CA TYR A 438 15.36 -24.18 -23.54
C TYR A 438 14.80 -22.93 -22.87
N TYR A 439 15.49 -21.80 -23.02
CA TYR A 439 14.90 -20.49 -22.75
C TYR A 439 14.27 -20.00 -24.04
N ILE A 440 13.00 -19.62 -23.99
CA ILE A 440 12.22 -19.37 -25.20
C ILE A 440 12.37 -17.92 -25.62
N GLU A 441 12.68 -17.70 -26.89
CA GLU A 441 12.74 -16.38 -27.50
C GLU A 441 11.32 -15.83 -27.73
N ASN A 442 10.96 -14.75 -27.04
CA ASN A 442 9.73 -13.96 -27.28
C ASN A 442 9.89 -12.52 -26.76
N GLU A 443 8.83 -11.71 -26.91
CA GLU A 443 8.80 -10.32 -26.44
C GLU A 443 9.24 -10.18 -24.98
N THR A 444 8.73 -11.02 -24.08
CA THR A 444 9.06 -10.94 -22.65
C THR A 444 10.51 -11.29 -22.36
N THR A 445 11.04 -12.37 -22.94
CA THR A 445 12.42 -12.80 -22.68
C THR A 445 13.44 -11.89 -23.36
N LYS A 446 13.13 -11.31 -24.52
CA LYS A 446 13.96 -10.29 -25.18
C LYS A 446 14.07 -9.02 -24.35
N ASN A 447 12.95 -8.53 -23.83
CA ASN A 447 12.93 -7.35 -22.97
C ASN A 447 13.69 -7.61 -21.67
N SER A 448 13.43 -8.75 -21.02
CA SER A 448 14.18 -9.19 -19.83
C SER A 448 15.69 -9.31 -20.09
N ALA A 449 16.11 -9.84 -21.25
CA ALA A 449 17.52 -9.95 -21.62
C ALA A 449 18.19 -8.58 -21.87
N SER A 450 17.44 -7.63 -22.43
CA SER A 450 17.92 -6.27 -22.72
C SER A 450 18.07 -5.41 -21.46
N GLY A 451 17.40 -5.81 -20.38
CA GLY A 451 17.36 -5.08 -19.10
C GLY A 451 16.17 -4.14 -19.01
N ILE A 452 15.52 -4.13 -17.85
CA ILE A 452 14.28 -3.39 -17.61
C ILE A 452 14.46 -2.52 -16.37
N GLU A 453 14.07 -1.25 -16.48
CA GLU A 453 13.96 -0.39 -15.30
C GLU A 453 12.61 -0.64 -14.61
N TYR A 454 12.64 -0.74 -13.29
CA TYR A 454 11.45 -1.01 -12.48
C TYR A 454 11.07 0.20 -11.64
N ILE A 455 9.78 0.52 -11.63
CA ILE A 455 9.22 1.58 -10.80
C ILE A 455 8.00 1.12 -9.98
N GLU A 456 7.69 1.83 -8.90
CA GLU A 456 6.42 1.67 -8.18
C GLU A 456 5.24 2.14 -9.04
N LYS A 457 4.33 1.21 -9.36
CA LYS A 457 3.20 1.39 -10.29
C LYS A 457 2.31 2.59 -9.99
N ASP A 458 2.10 2.89 -8.72
CA ASP A 458 1.19 3.94 -8.25
C ASP A 458 1.92 5.22 -7.82
N PHE A 459 3.26 5.22 -7.78
CA PHE A 459 4.03 6.35 -7.23
C PHE A 459 3.91 7.61 -8.10
N TYR A 460 4.03 7.47 -9.42
CA TYR A 460 3.93 8.59 -10.36
C TYR A 460 2.50 8.89 -10.83
N ARG A 461 1.50 8.12 -10.36
CA ARG A 461 0.11 8.31 -10.76
C ARG A 461 -0.53 9.49 -10.01
N SER A 462 -1.21 10.35 -10.76
CA SER A 462 -2.04 11.40 -10.17
C SER A 462 -3.32 10.78 -9.55
N PHE A 463 -3.68 11.22 -8.34
CA PHE A 463 -4.96 10.90 -7.67
C PHE A 463 -5.19 9.43 -7.24
N VAL A 464 -4.15 8.76 -6.70
CA VAL A 464 -4.32 7.45 -6.05
C VAL A 464 -4.56 7.62 -4.55
N PHE A 465 -5.78 7.35 -4.08
CA PHE A 465 -6.14 7.51 -2.67
C PHE A 465 -5.56 6.42 -1.75
N ASN A 466 -5.33 5.21 -2.28
CA ASN A 466 -4.75 4.07 -1.56
C ASN A 466 -3.75 3.36 -2.48
N PRO A 467 -2.48 3.80 -2.52
CA PRO A 467 -1.50 3.21 -3.42
C PRO A 467 -1.21 1.75 -3.06
N GLU A 468 -1.12 0.92 -4.08
CA GLU A 468 -0.65 -0.47 -3.98
C GLU A 468 0.88 -0.47 -3.89
N ARG A 469 1.40 -0.58 -2.67
CA ARG A 469 2.86 -0.59 -2.40
C ARG A 469 3.49 -1.92 -2.81
N PHE A 470 4.77 -1.88 -3.16
CA PHE A 470 5.55 -3.04 -3.62
C PHE A 470 4.97 -3.67 -4.90
N SER A 471 4.27 -2.85 -5.70
CA SER A 471 3.65 -3.28 -6.96
C SER A 471 4.41 -2.63 -8.09
N ILE A 472 5.21 -3.42 -8.79
CA ILE A 472 6.15 -2.88 -9.77
C ILE A 472 5.55 -2.86 -11.18
N THR A 473 6.02 -1.93 -11.99
CA THR A 473 5.86 -1.95 -13.45
C THR A 473 7.21 -1.72 -14.12
N GLY A 474 7.38 -2.26 -15.33
CA GLY A 474 8.55 -2.03 -16.15
C GLY A 474 8.44 -0.71 -16.91
N VAL A 475 9.61 -0.13 -17.19
CA VAL A 475 9.80 0.99 -18.10
C VAL A 475 10.78 0.54 -19.18
N ILE A 476 10.34 0.61 -20.43
CA ILE A 476 11.11 0.22 -21.62
C ILE A 476 11.00 1.39 -22.58
N GLU A 477 12.13 1.90 -23.07
CA GLU A 477 12.17 3.07 -23.98
C GLU A 477 11.39 4.30 -23.47
N ASN A 478 11.38 4.52 -22.14
CA ASN A 478 10.62 5.55 -21.43
C ASN A 478 9.07 5.39 -21.45
N GLU A 479 8.57 4.26 -21.92
CA GLU A 479 7.16 3.91 -21.92
C GLU A 479 6.86 2.87 -20.81
N ILE A 480 5.68 2.95 -20.22
CA ILE A 480 5.25 1.95 -19.23
C ILE A 480 4.85 0.68 -19.97
N GLU A 481 5.66 -0.36 -19.80
CA GLU A 481 5.47 -1.64 -20.48
C GLU A 481 5.55 -2.79 -19.47
N ASN A 482 4.60 -3.72 -19.55
CA ASN A 482 4.50 -4.85 -18.64
C ASN A 482 4.80 -6.18 -19.34
N SER A 483 5.67 -6.15 -20.36
CA SER A 483 6.24 -7.30 -21.07
C SER A 483 7.51 -7.80 -20.38
N PHE A 484 7.47 -7.94 -19.06
CA PHE A 484 8.57 -8.46 -18.24
C PHE A 484 8.15 -9.70 -17.46
N ILE A 485 9.09 -10.43 -16.88
CA ILE A 485 8.74 -11.55 -15.99
C ILE A 485 8.20 -11.01 -14.67
N SER A 486 6.90 -11.11 -14.37
CA SER A 486 6.38 -10.57 -13.11
C SER A 486 7.01 -11.17 -11.86
N VAL A 487 6.96 -10.41 -10.76
CA VAL A 487 7.28 -10.89 -9.40
C VAL A 487 6.50 -12.15 -9.05
N LEU A 488 5.26 -12.28 -9.52
CA LEU A 488 4.45 -13.48 -9.28
C LEU A 488 4.99 -14.71 -10.03
N ALA A 489 5.46 -14.53 -11.26
CA ALA A 489 6.07 -15.59 -12.05
C ALA A 489 7.42 -15.99 -11.44
N GLU A 490 8.27 -15.01 -11.11
CA GLU A 490 9.53 -15.20 -10.38
C GLU A 490 9.31 -15.96 -9.06
N PHE A 491 8.29 -15.59 -8.28
CA PHE A 491 7.90 -16.34 -7.08
C PHE A 491 7.55 -17.82 -7.34
N ARG A 492 7.11 -18.19 -8.54
CA ARG A 492 6.72 -19.57 -8.89
C ARG A 492 7.85 -20.39 -9.48
N HIS A 493 8.83 -19.77 -10.14
CA HIS A 493 9.86 -20.50 -10.88
C HIS A 493 11.30 -20.03 -10.68
N GLY A 494 11.53 -18.89 -10.03
CA GLY A 494 12.86 -18.33 -9.78
C GLY A 494 13.47 -17.57 -10.98
N ILE A 495 13.00 -17.82 -12.20
CA ILE A 495 13.42 -17.07 -13.40
C ILE A 495 13.06 -15.57 -13.29
N ASN A 496 13.98 -14.69 -13.67
CA ASN A 496 13.81 -13.24 -13.76
C ASN A 496 14.77 -12.67 -14.83
N ASP A 497 14.83 -11.34 -14.96
CA ASP A 497 15.69 -10.67 -15.95
C ASP A 497 17.17 -11.04 -15.80
N TYR A 498 17.65 -11.11 -14.55
CA TYR A 498 19.03 -11.45 -14.24
C TYR A 498 19.37 -12.90 -14.59
N THR A 499 18.42 -13.83 -14.48
CA THR A 499 18.67 -15.23 -14.88
C THR A 499 18.62 -15.44 -16.39
N ILE A 500 17.88 -14.59 -17.12
CA ILE A 500 17.72 -14.67 -18.58
C ILE A 500 18.84 -13.95 -19.33
N LYS A 501 19.40 -12.88 -18.76
CA LYS A 501 20.34 -11.98 -19.44
C LYS A 501 21.45 -12.67 -20.24
N ASP A 502 21.98 -13.76 -19.70
CA ASP A 502 23.13 -14.48 -20.29
C ASP A 502 22.73 -15.85 -20.89
N LYS A 503 21.46 -16.03 -21.27
CA LYS A 503 20.94 -17.30 -21.81
C LYS A 503 20.74 -17.23 -23.31
N ASP A 504 21.05 -18.34 -23.99
CA ASP A 504 20.71 -18.53 -25.40
C ASP A 504 19.18 -18.69 -25.53
N LEU A 505 18.56 -17.75 -26.22
CA LEU A 505 17.13 -17.75 -26.49
C LEU A 505 16.84 -18.52 -27.79
N VAL A 506 15.94 -19.50 -27.72
CA VAL A 506 15.57 -20.38 -28.84
C VAL A 506 14.12 -20.14 -29.22
N ARG A 507 13.82 -20.08 -30.53
CA ARG A 507 12.44 -19.92 -31.00
C ARG A 507 11.59 -21.10 -30.57
N LEU A 508 10.39 -20.85 -30.07
CA LEU A 508 9.49 -21.91 -29.63
C LEU A 508 9.22 -22.95 -30.72
N GLU A 509 9.10 -22.51 -31.98
CA GLU A 509 8.93 -23.37 -33.15
C GLU A 509 10.00 -24.47 -33.23
N GLU A 510 11.27 -24.12 -33.04
CA GLU A 510 12.40 -25.06 -33.13
C GLU A 510 12.31 -26.15 -32.05
N VAL A 511 11.86 -25.79 -30.85
CA VAL A 511 11.64 -26.73 -29.75
C VAL A 511 10.46 -27.66 -30.04
N LEU A 512 9.38 -27.12 -30.61
CA LEU A 512 8.19 -27.90 -30.97
C LEU A 512 8.48 -28.86 -32.13
N ASP A 513 9.23 -28.41 -33.14
CA ASP A 513 9.65 -29.22 -34.29
C ASP A 513 10.61 -30.33 -33.88
N GLU A 514 11.57 -30.04 -33.01
CA GLU A 514 12.48 -31.04 -32.43
C GLU A 514 11.69 -32.13 -31.70
N LEU A 515 10.76 -31.75 -30.82
CA LEU A 515 9.92 -32.73 -30.13
C LEU A 515 9.02 -33.50 -31.08
N GLN A 516 8.50 -32.86 -32.12
CA GLN A 516 7.67 -33.51 -33.14
C GLN A 516 8.46 -34.58 -33.92
N GLN A 517 9.77 -34.41 -34.09
CA GLN A 517 10.67 -35.39 -34.73
C GLN A 517 11.15 -36.47 -33.76
N LEU A 518 11.28 -36.13 -32.47
CA LEU A 518 11.81 -37.04 -31.45
C LEU A 518 10.80 -38.11 -31.01
N VAL A 519 9.52 -37.77 -30.98
CA VAL A 519 8.45 -38.63 -30.45
C VAL A 519 7.68 -39.34 -31.57
N ASP A 520 7.03 -40.45 -31.22
CA ASP A 520 6.15 -41.21 -32.09
C ASP A 520 4.68 -41.18 -31.60
N ASP A 521 3.83 -41.96 -32.27
CA ASP A 521 2.41 -42.09 -31.94
C ASP A 521 2.15 -42.90 -30.65
N GLU A 522 3.11 -43.72 -30.22
CA GLU A 522 3.03 -44.56 -29.01
C GLU A 522 3.53 -43.82 -27.76
N THR A 523 4.24 -42.71 -27.93
CA THR A 523 4.84 -41.93 -26.85
C THR A 523 3.79 -41.41 -25.86
N VAL A 524 3.99 -41.71 -24.58
CA VAL A 524 3.12 -41.24 -23.48
C VAL A 524 3.59 -39.87 -22.99
N PHE A 525 2.69 -38.88 -22.90
CA PHE A 525 3.06 -37.52 -22.51
C PHE A 525 2.64 -37.13 -21.10
N TYR A 526 3.56 -36.49 -20.38
CA TYR A 526 3.32 -35.88 -19.07
C TYR A 526 3.64 -34.40 -19.11
N LEU A 527 2.61 -33.56 -19.15
CA LEU A 527 2.76 -32.10 -19.21
C LEU A 527 2.50 -31.45 -17.85
N SER A 528 3.41 -30.60 -17.39
CA SER A 528 3.27 -29.76 -16.20
C SER A 528 3.63 -28.31 -16.53
N ASN A 529 2.91 -27.36 -15.92
CA ASN A 529 3.06 -25.93 -16.22
C ASN A 529 3.05 -25.14 -14.90
N THR A 530 3.83 -24.07 -14.81
CA THR A 530 3.82 -23.17 -13.63
C THR A 530 2.57 -22.29 -13.53
N GLU A 531 1.80 -22.20 -14.63
CA GLU A 531 0.55 -21.45 -14.74
C GLU A 531 -0.62 -22.34 -15.19
N SER A 532 -1.83 -21.79 -15.21
CA SER A 532 -3.00 -22.54 -15.69
C SER A 532 -2.87 -22.93 -17.18
N ASN A 533 -3.54 -24.01 -17.60
CA ASN A 533 -3.62 -24.37 -19.03
C ASN A 533 -4.18 -23.26 -19.91
N GLY A 534 -5.05 -22.39 -19.38
CA GLY A 534 -5.55 -21.23 -20.12
C GLY A 534 -4.51 -20.12 -20.30
N CYS A 535 -3.38 -20.17 -19.59
CA CYS A 535 -2.21 -19.33 -19.85
C CYS A 535 -1.31 -19.96 -20.91
N LEU A 536 -1.17 -21.29 -20.90
CA LEU A 536 -0.48 -22.02 -21.98
C LEU A 536 -1.12 -21.77 -23.34
N GLU A 537 -2.44 -21.98 -23.45
CA GLU A 537 -3.20 -21.72 -24.68
C GLU A 537 -2.98 -20.31 -25.21
N LYS A 538 -3.04 -19.32 -24.31
CA LYS A 538 -2.78 -17.92 -24.66
C LYS A 538 -1.35 -17.67 -25.11
N SER A 539 -0.36 -18.28 -24.45
CA SER A 539 1.04 -18.12 -24.82
C SER A 539 1.27 -18.62 -26.25
N LEU A 540 0.73 -19.80 -26.58
CA LEU A 540 0.80 -20.35 -27.93
C LEU A 540 0.10 -19.46 -28.97
N VAL A 541 -1.06 -18.90 -28.64
CA VAL A 541 -1.77 -17.96 -29.53
C VAL A 541 -0.99 -16.66 -29.73
N ASN A 542 -0.41 -16.11 -28.66
CA ASN A 542 0.38 -14.88 -28.71
C ASN A 542 1.62 -15.02 -29.61
N GLU A 543 2.17 -16.23 -29.67
CA GLU A 543 3.33 -16.57 -30.49
C GLU A 543 2.95 -17.14 -31.88
N GLY A 544 1.65 -17.20 -32.22
CA GLY A 544 1.17 -17.61 -33.55
C GLY A 544 1.14 -19.13 -33.80
N PHE A 545 1.26 -19.96 -32.77
CA PHE A 545 1.34 -21.42 -32.87
C PHE A 545 0.00 -22.14 -32.69
N GLN A 546 -1.14 -21.46 -32.85
CA GLN A 546 -2.47 -22.07 -32.70
C GLN A 546 -2.75 -23.25 -33.64
N ASN A 547 -2.05 -23.32 -34.78
CA ASN A 547 -2.20 -24.37 -35.79
C ASN A 547 -0.99 -25.32 -35.88
N HIS A 548 0.01 -25.17 -35.00
CA HIS A 548 1.19 -26.04 -35.03
C HIS A 548 0.80 -27.45 -34.55
N PRO A 549 1.13 -28.53 -35.29
CA PRO A 549 0.67 -29.89 -34.96
C PRO A 549 1.00 -30.33 -33.53
N PHE A 550 2.23 -30.07 -33.08
CA PHE A 550 2.65 -30.39 -31.72
C PHE A 550 2.01 -29.47 -30.66
N ALA A 551 1.75 -28.20 -30.97
CA ALA A 551 1.10 -27.28 -30.04
C ALA A 551 -0.34 -27.71 -29.76
N GLU A 552 -1.07 -28.18 -30.78
CA GLU A 552 -2.38 -28.82 -30.56
C GLU A 552 -2.28 -30.06 -29.67
N LYS A 553 -1.25 -30.91 -29.88
CA LYS A 553 -1.00 -32.10 -29.07
C LYS A 553 -0.79 -31.71 -27.59
N LEU A 554 0.05 -30.70 -27.32
CA LEU A 554 0.28 -30.15 -25.98
C LEU A 554 -1.03 -29.70 -25.30
N LEU A 555 -1.90 -28.97 -26.02
CA LEU A 555 -3.18 -28.51 -25.49
C LEU A 555 -4.15 -29.66 -25.19
N LYS A 556 -4.18 -30.69 -26.06
CA LYS A 556 -4.97 -31.90 -25.84
C LYS A 556 -4.49 -32.67 -24.60
N ILE A 557 -3.18 -32.81 -24.41
CA ILE A 557 -2.57 -33.45 -23.22
C ILE A 557 -2.97 -32.69 -21.94
N GLY A 558 -2.83 -31.36 -21.93
CA GLY A 558 -3.19 -30.53 -20.78
C GLY A 558 -4.66 -30.66 -20.38
N ASN A 559 -5.58 -30.80 -21.35
CA ASN A 559 -7.01 -30.91 -21.09
C ASN A 559 -7.46 -32.29 -20.58
N ARG A 560 -6.77 -33.39 -20.94
CA ARG A 560 -7.07 -34.76 -20.45
C ARG A 560 -6.97 -34.89 -18.92
N ARG A 561 -6.15 -34.08 -18.24
CA ARG A 561 -6.04 -34.10 -16.76
C ARG A 561 -7.26 -33.55 -16.01
N LYS A 562 -8.20 -32.85 -16.67
CA LYS A 562 -9.43 -32.38 -16.00
C LYS A 562 -10.46 -33.48 -15.75
N SER A 563 -10.43 -34.59 -16.50
CA SER A 563 -11.37 -35.71 -16.36
C SER A 563 -10.92 -36.80 -15.38
N SER A 564 -9.65 -36.81 -14.96
CA SER A 564 -9.06 -37.88 -14.13
C SER A 564 -8.74 -37.46 -12.69
N LYS A 565 -9.51 -36.56 -12.07
CA LYS A 565 -9.52 -36.47 -10.60
C LYS A 565 -10.28 -37.68 -10.06
N SER A 566 -9.54 -38.75 -9.75
CA SER A 566 -9.99 -39.85 -8.90
C SER A 566 -10.68 -39.28 -7.67
N LYS A 567 -12.00 -39.51 -7.55
CA LYS A 567 -12.73 -39.29 -6.31
C LYS A 567 -12.05 -40.14 -5.22
N PRO A 568 -11.60 -39.60 -4.09
CA PRO A 568 -11.25 -40.44 -2.97
C PRO A 568 -12.54 -41.15 -2.52
N ASN A 569 -12.47 -42.48 -2.41
CA ASN A 569 -13.55 -43.33 -1.94
C ASN A 569 -14.16 -42.75 -0.65
N LYS A 570 -15.40 -42.29 -0.74
CA LYS A 570 -16.23 -42.04 0.44
C LYS A 570 -16.89 -43.35 0.82
N GLU A 571 -16.34 -44.03 1.81
CA GLU A 571 -17.15 -44.95 2.62
C GLU A 571 -18.24 -44.16 3.36
N PRO A 572 -19.44 -44.74 3.54
CA PRO A 572 -20.56 -44.05 4.16
C PRO A 572 -20.37 -43.96 5.68
N LYS A 573 -19.85 -42.83 6.18
CA LYS A 573 -19.87 -42.54 7.62
C LYS A 573 -21.31 -42.20 8.05
N LYS A 574 -21.86 -43.11 8.86
CA LYS A 574 -23.13 -43.00 9.58
C LYS A 574 -23.27 -41.64 10.26
N SER A 575 -24.42 -41.02 10.03
CA SER A 575 -24.88 -39.79 10.68
C SER A 575 -25.03 -39.99 12.20
N LYS A 576 -24.25 -39.27 12.99
CA LYS A 576 -24.66 -38.83 14.33
C LYS A 576 -24.86 -37.32 14.28
N LYS A 577 -26.12 -36.90 14.39
CA LYS A 577 -26.52 -35.51 14.59
C LYS A 577 -25.97 -35.03 15.93
N ALA A 578 -25.20 -33.96 15.93
CA ALA A 578 -25.10 -33.03 17.04
C ALA A 578 -25.34 -31.63 16.45
N GLU A 579 -26.36 -30.96 16.97
CA GLU A 579 -26.83 -29.66 16.49
C GLU A 579 -25.76 -28.58 16.68
N LYS A 580 -25.32 -27.97 15.56
CA LYS A 580 -24.71 -26.64 15.55
C LYS A 580 -25.79 -25.64 15.15
N VAL A 581 -26.32 -24.90 16.11
CA VAL A 581 -27.07 -23.67 15.86
C VAL A 581 -26.08 -22.66 15.29
N THR A 582 -26.09 -22.47 13.97
CA THR A 582 -25.38 -21.38 13.29
C THR A 582 -26.39 -20.61 12.45
N VAL A 583 -26.67 -19.38 12.87
CA VAL A 583 -27.51 -18.45 12.12
C VAL A 583 -26.76 -18.06 10.85
N LYS A 584 -27.14 -18.63 9.70
CA LYS A 584 -26.66 -18.19 8.38
C LYS A 584 -27.25 -16.81 8.07
N VAL A 585 -26.44 -15.75 8.21
CA VAL A 585 -26.83 -14.41 7.76
C VAL A 585 -26.90 -14.40 6.22
N ASN A 586 -28.05 -14.00 5.69
CA ASN A 586 -28.38 -13.99 4.27
C ASN A 586 -27.42 -13.05 3.48
N PRO A 587 -26.76 -13.50 2.39
CA PRO A 587 -25.82 -12.69 1.62
C PRO A 587 -26.40 -11.38 1.04
N LYS A 588 -27.74 -11.26 0.97
CA LYS A 588 -28.41 -9.99 0.62
C LYS A 588 -28.24 -8.91 1.70
N ILE A 589 -28.18 -9.28 2.97
CA ILE A 589 -28.03 -8.36 4.12
C ILE A 589 -26.64 -7.73 4.12
N LYS A 590 -25.58 -8.54 3.96
CA LYS A 590 -24.19 -8.05 3.84
C LYS A 590 -24.00 -7.06 2.69
N ARG A 591 -24.74 -7.22 1.59
CA ARG A 591 -24.65 -6.32 0.43
C ARG A 591 -25.33 -4.98 0.69
N ALA A 592 -26.44 -4.98 1.43
CA ALA A 592 -27.14 -3.76 1.83
C ALA A 592 -26.35 -2.95 2.85
N GLU A 593 -25.76 -3.61 3.85
CA GLU A 593 -24.90 -2.98 4.85
C GLU A 593 -23.66 -2.33 4.19
N ALA A 594 -22.95 -3.07 3.34
CA ALA A 594 -21.79 -2.53 2.63
C ALA A 594 -22.12 -1.38 1.67
N PHE A 595 -23.35 -1.33 1.14
CA PHE A 595 -23.80 -0.20 0.31
C PHE A 595 -24.17 1.01 1.17
N ARG A 596 -24.89 0.79 2.28
CA ARG A 596 -25.24 1.82 3.27
C ARG A 596 -23.99 2.50 3.83
N GLU A 597 -22.97 1.73 4.22
CA GLU A 597 -21.69 2.28 4.71
C GLU A 597 -20.98 3.14 3.66
N LYS A 598 -20.99 2.73 2.39
CA LYS A 598 -20.40 3.52 1.29
C LYS A 598 -21.13 4.85 1.09
N VAL A 599 -22.45 4.86 1.18
CA VAL A 599 -23.26 6.07 1.04
C VAL A 599 -23.03 7.01 2.22
N LEU A 600 -23.01 6.48 3.46
CA LEU A 600 -22.71 7.27 4.66
C LEU A 600 -21.32 7.90 4.58
N ALA A 601 -20.28 7.12 4.26
CA ALA A 601 -18.91 7.62 4.18
C ALA A 601 -18.75 8.72 3.10
N ARG A 602 -19.34 8.53 1.91
CA ARG A 602 -19.18 9.50 0.81
C ARG A 602 -20.10 10.72 0.91
N SER A 603 -21.18 10.64 1.68
CA SER A 603 -22.05 11.79 1.97
C SER A 603 -21.66 12.55 3.23
N ASN A 604 -20.49 12.25 3.83
CA ASN A 604 -20.09 12.79 5.12
C ASN A 604 -21.16 12.59 6.21
N TYR A 605 -21.76 11.39 6.23
CA TYR A 605 -22.81 10.96 7.16
C TYR A 605 -24.14 11.72 7.05
N THR A 606 -24.34 12.55 6.03
CA THR A 606 -25.57 13.33 5.82
C THR A 606 -26.70 12.54 5.16
N ILE A 607 -26.41 11.42 4.50
CA ILE A 607 -27.40 10.58 3.80
C ILE A 607 -27.32 9.13 4.31
N ASP A 608 -28.44 8.62 4.83
CA ASP A 608 -28.60 7.22 5.23
C ASP A 608 -29.42 6.42 4.21
N ILE A 609 -29.29 5.09 4.25
CA ILE A 609 -30.01 4.16 3.38
C ILE A 609 -30.96 3.30 4.20
N ILE A 610 -32.25 3.44 3.92
CA ILE A 610 -33.32 2.68 4.59
C ILE A 610 -33.48 1.30 3.93
N ASN A 611 -33.42 1.23 2.60
CA ASN A 611 -33.61 -0.03 1.88
C ASN A 611 -32.77 -0.07 0.59
N TYR A 612 -31.97 -1.13 0.44
CA TYR A 612 -31.14 -1.39 -0.74
C TYR A 612 -31.21 -2.87 -1.14
N VAL A 613 -31.48 -3.12 -2.43
CA VAL A 613 -31.52 -4.47 -3.01
C VAL A 613 -30.35 -4.69 -3.97
N SER A 614 -30.13 -3.77 -4.92
CA SER A 614 -29.02 -3.82 -5.88
C SER A 614 -28.72 -2.42 -6.47
N SER A 615 -27.57 -2.26 -7.12
CA SER A 615 -27.15 -0.99 -7.72
C SER A 615 -28.01 -0.55 -8.91
N LYS A 616 -28.75 -1.48 -9.52
CA LYS A 616 -29.63 -1.21 -10.66
C LYS A 616 -31.08 -0.93 -10.24
N GLU A 617 -31.42 -1.17 -8.98
CA GLU A 617 -32.76 -0.96 -8.42
C GLU A 617 -32.85 0.38 -7.68
N LYS A 618 -34.09 0.82 -7.39
CA LYS A 618 -34.34 2.03 -6.60
C LYS A 618 -34.02 1.76 -5.13
N VAL A 619 -33.11 2.55 -4.58
CA VAL A 619 -32.79 2.65 -3.16
C VAL A 619 -33.63 3.76 -2.53
N THR A 620 -34.06 3.57 -1.28
CA THR A 620 -34.68 4.63 -0.47
C THR A 620 -33.60 5.26 0.41
N ALA A 621 -33.34 6.55 0.19
CA ALA A 621 -32.36 7.34 0.94
C ALA A 621 -33.07 8.35 1.85
N GLU A 622 -32.43 8.70 2.96
CA GLU A 622 -32.90 9.67 3.95
C GLU A 622 -31.79 10.68 4.25
N CYS A 623 -32.10 11.98 4.22
CA CYS A 623 -31.16 13.01 4.65
C CYS A 623 -31.25 13.22 6.16
N LYS A 624 -30.14 13.07 6.88
CA LYS A 624 -30.09 13.30 8.33
C LYS A 624 -30.18 14.78 8.72
N ASP A 625 -29.81 15.68 7.81
CA ASP A 625 -29.82 17.12 8.08
C ASP A 625 -31.22 17.74 7.98
N CYS A 626 -32.09 17.20 7.09
CA CYS A 626 -33.43 17.75 6.86
C CYS A 626 -34.58 16.74 6.96
N GLY A 627 -34.30 15.46 7.23
CA GLY A 627 -35.29 14.38 7.36
C GLY A 627 -36.00 13.97 6.06
N HIS A 628 -35.61 14.52 4.90
CA HIS A 628 -36.28 14.22 3.64
C HIS A 628 -35.91 12.81 3.14
N THR A 629 -36.93 12.03 2.74
CA THR A 629 -36.75 10.69 2.17
C THR A 629 -37.11 10.68 0.68
N TRP A 630 -36.28 10.04 -0.15
CA TRP A 630 -36.52 9.93 -1.59
C TRP A 630 -36.04 8.62 -2.18
N LYS A 631 -36.59 8.25 -3.35
CA LYS A 631 -36.22 7.05 -4.10
C LYS A 631 -35.36 7.40 -5.31
N ILE A 632 -34.21 6.75 -5.44
CA ILE A 632 -33.24 6.98 -6.54
C ILE A 632 -32.57 5.66 -6.92
N ARG A 633 -32.07 5.49 -8.14
CA ARG A 633 -31.32 4.29 -8.53
C ARG A 633 -29.98 4.21 -7.77
N GLY A 634 -29.58 3.03 -7.29
CA GLY A 634 -28.41 2.89 -6.41
C GLY A 634 -27.10 3.44 -7.00
N ASP A 635 -26.82 3.18 -8.27
CA ASP A 635 -25.66 3.75 -8.97
C ASP A 635 -25.77 5.27 -9.20
N HIS A 636 -26.98 5.79 -9.45
CA HIS A 636 -27.22 7.23 -9.57
C HIS A 636 -27.03 7.97 -8.24
N LEU A 637 -27.47 7.38 -7.13
CA LEU A 637 -27.20 7.93 -5.80
C LEU A 637 -25.71 8.05 -5.56
N MET A 638 -24.93 7.03 -5.90
CA MET A 638 -23.47 7.01 -5.75
C MET A 638 -22.75 8.04 -6.64
N ALA A 639 -23.37 8.48 -7.74
CA ALA A 639 -22.84 9.54 -8.60
C ALA A 639 -23.20 10.94 -8.10
N ARG A 640 -24.29 11.10 -7.35
CA ARG A 640 -24.82 12.39 -6.88
C ARG A 640 -25.33 12.28 -5.45
N LEU A 641 -24.41 12.33 -4.49
CA LEU A 641 -24.67 12.17 -3.05
C LEU A 641 -25.05 13.51 -2.40
N SER A 642 -26.19 14.07 -2.80
CA SER A 642 -26.72 15.31 -2.22
C SER A 642 -28.22 15.20 -2.03
N CYS A 643 -28.73 15.67 -0.89
CA CYS A 643 -30.16 15.77 -0.65
C CYS A 643 -30.79 16.75 -1.67
N PRO A 644 -31.82 16.34 -2.43
CA PRO A 644 -32.45 17.20 -3.42
C PRO A 644 -33.18 18.40 -2.79
N GLU A 645 -33.61 18.30 -1.52
CA GLU A 645 -34.27 19.39 -0.80
C GLU A 645 -33.25 20.37 -0.20
N CYS A 646 -32.16 19.89 0.43
CA CYS A 646 -31.10 20.78 0.91
C CYS A 646 -30.38 21.52 -0.21
N ARG A 647 -30.41 20.98 -1.44
CA ARG A 647 -29.82 21.62 -2.62
C ARG A 647 -30.71 22.71 -3.24
N LYS A 648 -32.02 22.70 -2.97
CA LYS A 648 -32.96 23.72 -3.44
C LYS A 648 -33.01 24.95 -2.53
N LYS A 649 -32.60 24.79 -1.28
CA LYS A 649 -32.30 25.88 -0.35
C LYS A 649 -30.92 26.47 -0.68
#